data_AF-A0A8J0VIA0-F1
#
_entry.id   AF-A0A8J0VIA0-F1
#
_cell.length_a   1.000
_cell.length_b   1.000
_cell.length_c   1.000
_cell.angle_alpha   90.00
_cell.angle_beta   90.00
_cell.angle_gamma   90.00
#
_symmetry.space_group_name_H-M   'P 1'
#
loop_
_entity.id
_entity.type
_entity.pdbx_description
1 polymer ?
#
loop_
_entity_poly.entity_id
_entity_poly.type
_entity_poly.pdbx_seq_one_letter_code
_entity_poly.pdbx_strand_id
1 'polypeptide(L)'
;MSGEEEYKLLAKYLSNAGVCIEFTLRLHNYEKQYVTSITVHYMKTISRSSTNVILICGTVNLLFLTFLSNENFFHKKTFILSSNWGTNDFITTYAPVLFNCSLVLVPGYHYDLDTPEMRNFLQNFNPSNYPEDKLLGDIWIMYLLCLSKDPNKNKMYEYIYFAAPILLNCTGQERITDLYVFRGEYNSPRVHLAVDLMSRALHDMNMKLEEKSGRNRETLLYKSELHHNLKKVQLKSKHGEIFSFNENGEYITSSKIYINLMNIYGKVTRNFLGEFSPWAPPDQQLHITSMAIPWKTKDNTIPRAQCVDNCLPGYRKMPIPEAQTCCYNCVPCSEGEISIITDSVSCTQCPDMEWPNEAKDQCVQRKEDFLSYSNGVISICFLTLSILFFLLTQLVLGVFIKYQDTPIVRANNRSLSFLLLVSIKLSFLSVFLFLGRPVDITCMLRNITFGITFSIAVSSLLAKTIMVCVAFKATKPGSSWRKWVGVKLSNSVVLFCSFIQIIICMTWLAISPPFQELDLHTYPGTIINQCNEGSAIGFYSVIGYMGLLAAVSFVLAFLARTLPDRFNEAKYITFSMLLFCSVWIAMIPAYLSTKGKNTVCVEIFAILTSSAGLLVCIFLPKCYTILFRPEMNMKTNLLGNKYK
;
A
#
# COMPACT_ATOMS: atom_id res chain seq x y z
N MET A 1 21.35 15.71 -40.90
CA MET A 1 21.43 15.73 -39.43
C MET A 1 22.48 14.71 -39.01
N SER A 2 23.36 15.07 -38.09
CA SER A 2 24.35 14.12 -37.56
C SER A 2 23.68 13.10 -36.62
N GLY A 3 24.25 11.91 -36.44
CA GLY A 3 23.70 10.91 -35.52
C GLY A 3 23.63 11.39 -34.06
N GLU A 4 24.52 12.28 -33.65
CA GLU A 4 24.53 12.85 -32.29
C GLU A 4 23.37 13.84 -32.07
N GLU A 5 23.02 14.65 -33.07
CA GLU A 5 21.85 15.53 -33.01
C GLU A 5 20.55 14.71 -32.96
N GLU A 6 20.46 13.64 -33.76
CA GLU A 6 19.32 12.72 -33.74
C GLU A 6 19.12 12.10 -32.36
N TYR A 7 20.20 11.59 -31.76
CA TYR A 7 20.19 11.05 -30.41
C TYR A 7 19.78 12.09 -29.37
N LYS A 8 20.34 13.31 -29.40
CA LYS A 8 20.01 14.35 -28.42
C LYS A 8 18.53 14.73 -28.44
N LEU A 9 17.96 14.85 -29.64
CA LEU A 9 16.53 15.12 -29.81
C LEU A 9 15.71 13.94 -29.27
N LEU A 10 16.03 12.71 -29.70
CA LEU A 10 15.33 11.50 -29.28
C LEU A 10 15.38 11.32 -27.76
N ALA A 11 16.55 11.48 -27.14
CA ALA A 11 16.73 11.33 -25.70
C ALA A 11 15.92 12.35 -24.90
N LYS A 12 15.83 13.59 -25.39
CA LYS A 12 14.99 14.63 -24.79
C LYS A 12 13.50 14.25 -24.87
N TYR A 13 13.02 13.78 -26.02
CA TYR A 13 11.64 13.34 -26.17
C TYR A 13 11.31 12.13 -25.28
N LEU A 14 12.19 11.13 -25.23
CA LEU A 14 12.02 9.96 -24.35
C LEU A 14 11.97 10.35 -22.88
N SER A 15 12.87 11.23 -22.43
CA SER A 15 12.88 11.72 -21.05
C SER A 15 11.59 12.47 -20.69
N ASN A 16 11.08 13.31 -21.60
CA ASN A 16 9.83 14.03 -21.38
C ASN A 16 8.61 13.09 -21.32
N ALA A 17 8.68 11.95 -21.99
CA ALA A 17 7.67 10.90 -21.94
C ALA A 17 7.86 9.93 -20.75
N GLY A 18 8.83 10.17 -19.86
CA GLY A 18 9.12 9.30 -18.72
C GLY A 18 9.82 7.98 -19.08
N VAL A 19 10.41 7.88 -20.28
CA VAL A 19 11.14 6.68 -20.74
C VAL A 19 12.63 6.83 -20.41
N CYS A 20 13.18 5.84 -19.70
CA CYS A 20 14.60 5.82 -19.34
C CYS A 20 15.47 5.13 -20.41
N ILE A 21 16.71 5.61 -20.54
CA ILE A 21 17.71 5.08 -21.48
C ILE A 21 18.77 4.34 -20.68
N GLU A 22 18.76 3.01 -20.70
CA GLU A 22 19.69 2.17 -19.90
C GLU A 22 21.15 2.40 -20.30
N PHE A 23 21.44 2.50 -21.60
CA PHE A 23 22.79 2.75 -22.10
C PHE A 23 22.75 3.49 -23.44
N THR A 24 23.88 4.10 -23.82
CA THR A 24 24.06 4.73 -25.13
C THR A 24 25.43 4.33 -25.69
N LEU A 25 25.45 3.81 -26.91
CA LEU A 25 26.68 3.41 -27.60
C LEU A 25 26.89 4.31 -28.82
N ARG A 26 28.11 4.83 -28.96
CA ARG A 26 28.47 5.69 -30.08
C ARG A 26 29.46 4.97 -30.98
N LEU A 27 29.08 4.74 -32.24
CA LEU A 27 29.96 4.18 -33.25
C LEU A 27 30.53 5.32 -34.09
N HIS A 28 31.86 5.44 -34.09
CA HIS A 28 32.59 6.44 -34.89
C HIS A 28 33.34 5.76 -36.03
N ASN A 29 33.52 6.46 -37.15
CA ASN A 29 34.23 5.98 -38.35
C ASN A 29 35.78 5.93 -38.20
N TYR A 30 36.32 5.63 -37.01
CA TYR A 30 37.78 5.60 -36.79
C TYR A 30 38.43 4.28 -37.27
N GLU A 31 39.72 4.38 -37.61
CA GLU A 31 40.57 3.32 -38.16
C GLU A 31 40.48 1.98 -37.39
N LYS A 32 40.62 0.88 -38.15
CA LYS A 32 40.52 -0.55 -37.72
C LYS A 32 41.24 -0.89 -36.40
N GLN A 33 42.22 -0.12 -35.96
CA GLN A 33 43.13 -0.46 -34.86
C GLN A 33 42.52 -0.26 -33.45
N TYR A 34 41.50 0.57 -33.29
CA TYR A 34 40.79 0.79 -32.00
C TYR A 34 39.49 0.00 -31.86
N VAL A 35 39.10 -0.74 -32.92
CA VAL A 35 37.79 -1.41 -33.02
C VAL A 35 37.67 -2.54 -31.99
N THR A 36 38.75 -3.28 -31.70
CA THR A 36 38.67 -4.49 -30.87
C THR A 36 38.36 -4.21 -29.39
N SER A 37 38.99 -3.22 -28.76
CA SER A 37 38.78 -2.91 -27.33
C SER A 37 37.44 -2.24 -27.05
N ILE A 38 37.03 -1.30 -27.91
CA ILE A 38 35.72 -0.64 -27.86
C ILE A 38 34.60 -1.67 -28.07
N THR A 39 34.82 -2.62 -28.98
CA THR A 39 33.85 -3.69 -29.25
C THR A 39 33.60 -4.53 -28.02
N VAL A 40 34.65 -4.99 -27.32
CA VAL A 40 34.50 -5.80 -26.09
C VAL A 40 33.74 -5.04 -25.00
N HIS A 41 34.00 -3.74 -24.82
CA HIS A 41 33.26 -2.93 -23.84
C HIS A 41 31.77 -2.84 -24.18
N TYR A 42 31.44 -2.55 -25.44
CA TYR A 42 30.05 -2.46 -25.89
C TYR A 42 29.32 -3.80 -25.74
N MET A 43 29.97 -4.91 -26.07
CA MET A 43 29.42 -6.25 -25.87
C MET A 43 29.15 -6.54 -24.38
N LYS A 44 30.04 -6.11 -23.48
CA LYS A 44 29.84 -6.28 -22.04
C LYS A 44 28.67 -5.45 -21.51
N THR A 45 28.50 -4.22 -21.99
CA THR A 45 27.38 -3.35 -21.62
C THR A 45 26.05 -3.93 -22.11
N ILE A 46 25.99 -4.36 -23.37
CA ILE A 46 24.79 -4.92 -23.98
C ILE A 46 24.42 -6.28 -23.36
N SER A 47 25.41 -7.14 -23.08
CA SER A 47 25.15 -8.45 -22.47
C SER A 47 24.62 -8.37 -21.04
N ARG A 48 24.98 -7.31 -20.29
CA ARG A 48 24.46 -7.02 -18.95
C ARG A 48 23.11 -6.31 -18.97
N SER A 49 22.68 -5.80 -20.13
CA SER A 49 21.48 -4.97 -20.21
C SER A 49 20.19 -5.78 -20.07
N SER A 50 19.25 -5.20 -19.33
CA SER A 50 17.91 -5.73 -19.12
C SER A 50 16.97 -5.44 -20.30
N THR A 51 17.22 -4.37 -21.07
CA THR A 51 16.35 -3.98 -22.19
C THR A 51 16.37 -4.99 -23.34
N ASN A 52 15.20 -5.37 -23.85
CA ASN A 52 15.09 -6.19 -25.07
C ASN A 52 14.90 -5.37 -26.35
N VAL A 53 14.85 -4.04 -26.22
CA VAL A 53 14.61 -3.11 -27.34
C VAL A 53 15.82 -2.20 -27.51
N ILE A 54 16.31 -2.07 -28.75
CA ILE A 54 17.42 -1.19 -29.11
C ILE A 54 16.96 -0.25 -30.22
N LEU A 55 17.08 1.06 -30.00
CA LEU A 55 16.81 2.08 -31.00
C LEU A 55 18.10 2.40 -31.76
N ILE A 56 18.06 2.33 -33.09
CA ILE A 56 19.20 2.64 -33.96
C ILE A 56 18.91 3.92 -34.75
N CYS A 57 19.74 4.93 -34.53
CA CYS A 57 19.67 6.24 -35.18
C CYS A 57 21.02 6.63 -35.80
N GLY A 58 21.02 7.66 -36.65
CA GLY A 58 22.21 8.17 -37.33
C GLY A 58 22.48 7.59 -38.72
N THR A 59 23.66 7.92 -39.25
CA THR A 59 24.07 7.56 -40.62
C THR A 59 24.38 6.08 -40.72
N VAL A 60 23.86 5.45 -41.78
CA VAL A 60 24.06 4.03 -42.01
C VAL A 60 25.44 3.78 -42.63
N ASN A 61 26.22 2.85 -42.08
CA ASN A 61 27.55 2.48 -42.56
C ASN A 61 27.70 0.95 -42.54
N LEU A 62 28.22 0.38 -43.62
CA LEU A 62 28.47 -1.06 -43.76
C LEU A 62 29.46 -1.58 -42.70
N LEU A 63 30.42 -0.77 -42.26
CA LEU A 63 31.33 -1.13 -41.17
C LEU A 63 30.58 -1.39 -39.87
N PHE A 64 29.49 -0.68 -39.59
CA PHE A 64 28.69 -0.90 -38.39
C PHE A 64 27.94 -2.23 -38.42
N LEU A 65 27.60 -2.75 -39.61
CA LEU A 65 27.02 -4.09 -39.74
C LEU A 65 27.99 -5.17 -39.30
N THR A 66 29.27 -5.05 -39.65
CA THR A 66 30.27 -6.05 -39.22
C THR A 66 30.36 -6.16 -37.70
N PHE A 67 30.21 -5.03 -36.99
CA PHE A 67 30.14 -5.02 -35.53
C PHE A 67 28.87 -5.69 -34.99
N LEU A 68 27.71 -5.41 -35.57
CA LEU A 68 26.42 -5.95 -35.09
C LEU A 68 26.19 -7.43 -35.47
N SER A 69 26.73 -7.87 -36.60
CA SER A 69 26.54 -9.23 -37.15
C SER A 69 27.47 -10.28 -36.53
N ASN A 70 28.54 -9.87 -35.85
CA ASN A 70 29.53 -10.80 -35.33
C ASN A 70 29.06 -11.62 -34.11
N GLU A 71 27.95 -11.26 -33.47
CA GLU A 71 27.61 -11.80 -32.15
C GLU A 71 26.15 -12.25 -31.98
N ASN A 72 25.99 -13.46 -31.44
CA ASN A 72 24.69 -14.12 -31.27
C ASN A 72 23.72 -13.40 -30.31
N PHE A 73 24.23 -12.50 -29.47
CA PHE A 73 23.40 -11.78 -28.49
C PHE A 73 22.44 -10.79 -29.16
N PHE A 74 22.87 -10.10 -30.22
CA PHE A 74 22.03 -9.14 -30.94
C PHE A 74 20.85 -9.81 -31.65
N HIS A 75 20.96 -11.10 -31.98
CA HIS A 75 19.85 -11.84 -32.58
C HIS A 75 18.65 -11.96 -31.66
N LYS A 76 18.80 -11.80 -30.34
CA LYS A 76 17.70 -11.87 -29.37
C LYS A 76 17.05 -10.51 -29.07
N LYS A 77 17.67 -9.40 -29.51
CA LYS A 77 17.18 -8.04 -29.24
C LYS A 77 16.35 -7.53 -30.43
N THR A 78 15.24 -6.87 -30.13
CA THR A 78 14.37 -6.24 -31.12
C THR A 78 14.90 -4.85 -31.45
N PHE A 79 15.09 -4.57 -32.74
CA PHE A 79 15.58 -3.28 -33.21
C PHE A 79 14.44 -2.39 -33.69
N ILE A 80 14.51 -1.11 -33.34
CA ILE A 80 13.68 -0.05 -33.92
C ILE A 80 14.61 0.85 -34.72
N LEU A 81 14.41 0.86 -36.03
CA LEU A 81 15.24 1.57 -37.00
C LEU A 81 14.62 2.92 -37.34
N SER A 82 15.43 3.98 -37.20
CA SER A 82 15.07 5.33 -37.61
C SER A 82 14.78 5.45 -39.11
N SER A 83 14.20 6.59 -39.52
CA SER A 83 13.88 6.90 -40.92
C SER A 83 15.09 6.88 -41.86
N ASN A 84 16.29 7.20 -41.35
CA ASN A 84 17.53 7.11 -42.11
C ASN A 84 17.89 5.67 -42.47
N TRP A 85 17.64 4.74 -41.56
CA TRP A 85 17.85 3.30 -41.78
C TRP A 85 16.75 2.72 -42.67
N GLY A 86 15.50 3.17 -42.48
CA GLY A 86 14.39 2.75 -43.34
C GLY A 86 14.53 3.14 -44.80
N THR A 87 15.21 4.24 -45.11
CA THR A 87 15.47 4.64 -46.50
C THR A 87 16.66 3.95 -47.15
N ASN A 88 17.49 3.22 -46.39
CA ASN A 88 18.64 2.47 -46.88
C ASN A 88 18.42 0.96 -46.71
N ASP A 89 17.37 0.41 -47.33
CA ASP A 89 16.94 -0.97 -47.07
C ASP A 89 17.96 -2.04 -47.46
N PHE A 90 18.84 -1.73 -48.42
CA PHE A 90 19.88 -2.65 -48.86
C PHE A 90 20.77 -3.18 -47.70
N ILE A 91 20.89 -2.39 -46.63
CA ILE A 91 21.70 -2.70 -45.45
C ILE A 91 21.07 -3.82 -44.61
N THR A 92 19.74 -3.92 -44.59
CA THR A 92 19.06 -5.00 -43.86
C THR A 92 19.29 -6.36 -44.53
N THR A 93 19.54 -6.36 -45.84
CA THR A 93 19.81 -7.57 -46.63
C THR A 93 21.19 -8.17 -46.36
N TYR A 94 22.17 -7.35 -45.95
CA TYR A 94 23.52 -7.84 -45.59
C TYR A 94 23.56 -8.59 -44.25
N ALA A 95 22.58 -8.36 -43.36
CA ALA A 95 22.49 -8.98 -42.04
C ALA A 95 21.05 -9.46 -41.73
N PRO A 96 20.53 -10.42 -42.50
CA PRO A 96 19.10 -10.76 -42.48
C PRO A 96 18.63 -11.33 -41.13
N VAL A 97 19.49 -12.12 -40.47
CA VAL A 97 19.22 -12.71 -39.14
C VAL A 97 19.18 -11.64 -38.05
N LEU A 98 19.98 -10.58 -38.19
CA LEU A 98 20.04 -9.48 -37.22
C LEU A 98 18.77 -8.64 -37.25
N PHE A 99 18.32 -8.26 -38.46
CA PHE A 99 17.17 -7.38 -38.65
C PHE A 99 15.84 -8.12 -38.79
N ASN A 100 15.81 -9.44 -38.70
CA ASN A 100 14.56 -10.18 -38.63
C ASN A 100 13.69 -9.67 -37.46
N CYS A 101 12.39 -9.49 -37.66
CA CYS A 101 11.45 -8.89 -36.71
C CYS A 101 11.84 -7.49 -36.18
N SER A 102 12.66 -6.72 -36.91
CA SER A 102 12.93 -5.31 -36.57
C SER A 102 11.83 -4.39 -37.12
N LEU A 103 11.48 -3.37 -36.35
CA LEU A 103 10.58 -2.31 -36.78
C LEU A 103 11.37 -1.23 -37.51
N VAL A 104 10.84 -0.74 -38.62
CA VAL A 104 11.49 0.27 -39.45
C VAL A 104 10.53 1.39 -39.80
N LEU A 105 10.96 2.62 -39.56
CA LEU A 105 10.24 3.82 -39.91
C LEU A 105 10.67 4.28 -41.31
N VAL A 106 9.72 4.56 -42.18
CA VAL A 106 9.98 5.05 -43.55
C VAL A 106 9.13 6.29 -43.79
N PRO A 107 9.71 7.44 -44.16
CA PRO A 107 8.93 8.62 -44.49
C PRO A 107 7.97 8.33 -45.65
N GLY A 108 6.72 8.73 -45.50
CA GLY A 108 5.74 8.69 -46.57
C GLY A 108 6.02 9.74 -47.65
N TYR A 109 5.59 9.46 -48.86
CA TYR A 109 5.61 10.38 -49.99
C TYR A 109 4.32 10.23 -50.78
N HIS A 110 3.96 11.26 -51.55
CA HIS A 110 2.70 11.29 -52.32
C HIS A 110 2.71 10.38 -53.56
N TYR A 111 3.85 9.73 -53.86
CA TYR A 111 4.02 8.76 -54.93
C TYR A 111 5.16 7.78 -54.60
N ASP A 112 5.16 6.66 -55.32
CA ASP A 112 6.23 5.68 -55.37
C ASP A 112 6.95 5.78 -56.74
N LEU A 113 8.24 5.47 -56.79
CA LEU A 113 9.03 5.45 -58.02
C LEU A 113 8.92 4.13 -58.79
N ASP A 114 8.27 3.11 -58.24
CA ASP A 114 8.02 1.83 -58.93
C ASP A 114 6.86 1.93 -59.94
N THR A 115 6.99 2.87 -60.87
CA THR A 115 6.03 3.07 -61.96
C THR A 115 6.45 2.29 -63.21
N PRO A 116 5.51 1.93 -64.11
CA PRO A 116 5.83 1.30 -65.38
C PRO A 116 6.86 2.10 -66.20
N GLU A 117 6.77 3.43 -66.19
CA GLU A 117 7.68 4.33 -66.91
C GLU A 117 9.11 4.24 -66.35
N MET A 118 9.25 4.28 -65.02
CA MET A 118 10.55 4.15 -64.36
C MET A 118 11.14 2.76 -64.56
N ARG A 119 10.33 1.69 -64.47
CA ARG A 119 10.78 0.33 -64.76
C ARG A 119 11.29 0.19 -66.18
N ASN A 120 10.57 0.76 -67.16
CA ASN A 120 10.99 0.75 -68.56
C ASN A 120 12.27 1.57 -68.77
N PHE A 121 12.42 2.71 -68.08
CA PHE A 121 13.66 3.49 -68.10
C PHE A 121 14.85 2.66 -67.57
N LEU A 122 14.71 2.06 -66.39
CA LEU A 122 15.76 1.25 -65.76
C LEU A 122 16.14 0.01 -66.59
N GLN A 123 15.17 -0.64 -67.25
CA GLN A 123 15.45 -1.77 -68.15
C GLN A 123 16.34 -1.38 -69.34
N ASN A 124 16.25 -0.12 -69.80
CA ASN A 124 17.04 0.41 -70.91
C ASN A 124 18.27 1.21 -70.43
N PHE A 125 18.47 1.32 -69.12
CA PHE A 125 19.59 2.05 -68.52
C PHE A 125 20.81 1.14 -68.47
N ASN A 126 21.71 1.27 -69.45
CA ASN A 126 22.92 0.45 -69.57
C ASN A 126 24.10 1.28 -70.13
N PRO A 127 25.36 0.83 -69.92
CA PRO A 127 26.55 1.55 -70.39
C PRO A 127 26.62 1.78 -71.90
N SER A 128 25.95 0.96 -72.72
CA SER A 128 25.94 1.11 -74.18
C SER A 128 25.10 2.31 -74.61
N ASN A 129 23.97 2.54 -73.93
CA ASN A 129 23.08 3.68 -74.18
C ASN A 129 23.60 4.98 -73.54
N TYR A 130 24.40 4.88 -72.48
CA TYR A 130 24.95 6.02 -71.72
C TYR A 130 26.48 5.90 -71.57
N PRO A 131 27.26 5.98 -72.67
CA PRO A 131 28.70 5.75 -72.64
C PRO A 131 29.49 6.82 -71.87
N GLU A 132 28.91 7.99 -71.65
CA GLU A 132 29.54 9.09 -70.90
C GLU A 132 29.46 8.87 -69.37
N ASP A 133 28.54 8.03 -68.90
CA ASP A 133 28.38 7.72 -67.48
C ASP A 133 29.42 6.67 -67.03
N LYS A 134 30.55 7.18 -66.54
CA LYS A 134 31.65 6.34 -66.04
C LYS A 134 31.24 5.49 -64.84
N LEU A 135 30.36 6.00 -63.98
CA LEU A 135 29.88 5.31 -62.79
C LEU A 135 28.99 4.13 -63.16
N LEU A 136 28.15 4.29 -64.19
CA LEU A 136 27.35 3.19 -64.73
C LEU A 136 28.26 2.05 -65.22
N GLY A 137 29.35 2.40 -65.90
CA GLY A 137 30.38 1.44 -66.27
C GLY A 137 31.05 0.77 -65.06
N ASP A 138 31.33 1.50 -63.98
CA ASP A 138 31.88 0.94 -62.73
C ASP A 138 30.92 -0.06 -62.07
N ILE A 139 29.61 0.24 -62.06
CA ILE A 139 28.56 -0.63 -61.49
C ILE A 139 28.53 -1.98 -62.24
N TRP A 140 28.63 -1.96 -63.57
CA TRP A 140 28.66 -3.18 -64.39
C TRP A 140 29.88 -4.05 -64.09
N ILE A 141 31.05 -3.44 -63.90
CA ILE A 141 32.27 -4.18 -63.53
C ILE A 141 32.13 -4.75 -62.11
N MET A 142 31.67 -3.93 -61.16
CA MET A 142 31.68 -4.27 -59.74
C MET A 142 30.61 -5.32 -59.37
N TYR A 143 29.40 -5.22 -59.91
CA TYR A 143 28.28 -6.06 -59.50
C TYR A 143 27.90 -7.14 -60.52
N LEU A 144 28.10 -6.89 -61.81
CA LEU A 144 27.81 -7.84 -62.89
C LEU A 144 29.08 -8.51 -63.45
N LEU A 145 30.26 -8.13 -62.92
CA LEU A 145 31.57 -8.69 -63.31
C LEU A 145 31.88 -8.52 -64.79
N CYS A 146 31.35 -7.47 -65.42
CA CYS A 146 31.53 -7.23 -66.85
C CYS A 146 32.90 -6.62 -67.17
N LEU A 147 33.56 -7.13 -68.20
CA LEU A 147 34.77 -6.51 -68.76
C LEU A 147 34.48 -5.13 -69.34
N SER A 148 35.29 -4.14 -68.95
CA SER A 148 35.30 -2.83 -69.58
C SER A 148 36.13 -2.83 -70.86
N LYS A 149 35.84 -1.87 -71.76
CA LYS A 149 36.71 -1.57 -72.91
C LYS A 149 38.06 -0.99 -72.50
N ASP A 150 38.18 -0.47 -71.27
CA ASP A 150 39.44 0.03 -70.71
C ASP A 150 40.21 -1.09 -69.96
N PRO A 151 41.34 -1.57 -70.50
CA PRO A 151 42.11 -2.65 -69.90
C PRO A 151 42.79 -2.26 -68.57
N ASN A 152 43.08 -0.98 -68.34
CA ASN A 152 43.68 -0.54 -67.08
C ASN A 152 42.65 -0.58 -65.95
N LYS A 153 41.40 -0.22 -66.27
CA LYS A 153 40.26 -0.30 -65.37
C LYS A 153 40.01 -1.75 -64.92
N ASN A 154 40.01 -2.70 -65.87
CA ASN A 154 39.82 -4.12 -65.55
C ASN A 154 40.89 -4.63 -64.56
N LYS A 155 42.18 -4.35 -64.83
CA LYS A 155 43.28 -4.73 -63.94
C LYS A 155 43.16 -4.12 -62.54
N MET A 156 42.73 -2.87 -62.45
CA MET A 156 42.53 -2.19 -61.17
C MET A 156 41.43 -2.87 -60.34
N TYR A 157 40.28 -3.19 -60.96
CA TYR A 157 39.19 -3.87 -60.25
C TYR A 157 39.54 -5.30 -59.86
N GLU A 158 40.24 -6.06 -60.71
CA GLU A 158 40.78 -7.39 -60.37
C GLU A 158 41.73 -7.33 -59.17
N TYR A 159 42.56 -6.29 -59.06
CA TYR A 159 43.47 -6.10 -57.93
C TYR A 159 42.75 -5.69 -56.64
N ILE A 160 41.77 -4.79 -56.71
CA ILE A 160 41.05 -4.27 -55.54
C ILE A 160 40.14 -5.35 -54.93
N TYR A 161 39.44 -6.11 -55.77
CA TYR A 161 38.47 -7.10 -55.34
C TYR A 161 39.08 -8.50 -55.42
N PHE A 162 40.12 -8.76 -54.63
CA PHE A 162 40.90 -10.02 -54.52
C PHE A 162 40.09 -11.35 -54.45
N ALA A 163 38.76 -11.28 -54.33
CA ALA A 163 37.82 -12.39 -54.24
C ALA A 163 36.75 -12.42 -55.38
N ALA A 164 36.83 -11.52 -56.37
CA ALA A 164 35.90 -11.52 -57.50
C ALA A 164 36.27 -12.62 -58.51
N PRO A 165 35.27 -13.34 -59.08
CA PRO A 165 35.51 -14.20 -60.24
C PRO A 165 36.16 -13.42 -61.38
N ILE A 166 36.87 -14.12 -62.27
CA ILE A 166 37.42 -13.59 -63.53
C ILE A 166 36.35 -12.71 -64.21
N LEU A 167 36.71 -11.47 -64.58
CA LEU A 167 35.79 -10.58 -65.29
C LEU A 167 35.33 -11.25 -66.60
N LEU A 168 34.03 -11.20 -66.87
CA LEU A 168 33.39 -11.90 -67.97
C LEU A 168 33.07 -10.95 -69.11
N ASN A 169 33.09 -11.47 -70.34
CA ASN A 169 32.51 -10.77 -71.47
C ASN A 169 30.99 -10.79 -71.34
N CYS A 170 30.41 -9.64 -71.01
CA CYS A 170 28.98 -9.48 -70.92
C CYS A 170 28.33 -9.48 -72.30
N THR A 171 27.16 -10.11 -72.38
CA THR A 171 26.39 -10.36 -73.59
C THR A 171 25.64 -9.12 -74.09
N GLY A 172 25.54 -8.08 -73.26
CA GLY A 172 24.73 -6.89 -73.50
C GLY A 172 23.25 -7.09 -73.16
N GLN A 173 22.86 -8.27 -72.65
CA GLN A 173 21.50 -8.55 -72.19
C GLN A 173 21.33 -8.31 -70.70
N GLU A 174 22.42 -8.07 -69.96
CA GLU A 174 22.43 -7.81 -68.53
C GLU A 174 21.74 -6.47 -68.24
N ARG A 175 20.89 -6.46 -67.21
CA ARG A 175 20.07 -5.29 -66.87
C ARG A 175 20.42 -4.80 -65.48
N ILE A 176 20.36 -3.49 -65.26
CA ILE A 176 20.53 -2.94 -63.91
C ILE A 176 19.51 -3.52 -62.92
N THR A 177 18.31 -3.86 -63.40
CA THR A 177 17.22 -4.42 -62.60
C THR A 177 17.47 -5.85 -62.12
N ASP A 178 18.45 -6.54 -62.71
CA ASP A 178 18.86 -7.88 -62.25
C ASP A 178 19.53 -7.77 -60.88
N LEU A 179 20.17 -6.63 -60.60
CA LEU A 179 20.68 -6.27 -59.29
C LEU A 179 19.52 -5.86 -58.38
N TYR A 180 19.37 -6.60 -57.28
CA TYR A 180 18.28 -6.39 -56.31
C TYR A 180 18.20 -4.94 -55.78
N VAL A 181 19.34 -4.29 -55.58
CA VAL A 181 19.46 -2.92 -55.03
C VAL A 181 18.91 -1.85 -55.98
N PHE A 182 18.84 -2.13 -57.29
CA PHE A 182 18.41 -1.16 -58.31
C PHE A 182 16.99 -1.41 -58.83
N ARG A 183 16.22 -2.28 -58.16
CA ARG A 183 14.81 -2.48 -58.48
C ARG A 183 13.97 -1.30 -57.96
N GLY A 184 12.93 -0.94 -58.72
CA GLY A 184 12.07 0.23 -58.45
C GLY A 184 11.54 0.29 -57.02
N GLU A 185 11.21 -0.86 -56.44
CA GLU A 185 10.69 -1.06 -55.07
C GLU A 185 11.60 -0.48 -53.96
N TYR A 186 12.89 -0.30 -54.22
CA TYR A 186 13.88 0.21 -53.25
C TYR A 186 14.34 1.65 -53.53
N ASN A 187 13.84 2.26 -54.60
CA ASN A 187 14.25 3.60 -55.00
C ASN A 187 13.57 4.66 -54.13
N SER A 188 14.38 5.51 -53.48
CA SER A 188 13.87 6.63 -52.70
C SER A 188 13.42 7.78 -53.60
N PRO A 189 12.19 8.30 -53.46
CA PRO A 189 11.72 9.45 -54.23
C PRO A 189 12.39 10.76 -53.82
N ARG A 190 13.28 10.79 -52.81
CA ARG A 190 13.86 12.03 -52.26
C ARG A 190 14.57 12.89 -53.31
N VAL A 191 15.42 12.28 -54.12
CA VAL A 191 16.18 12.99 -55.16
C VAL A 191 15.24 13.43 -56.27
N HIS A 192 14.37 12.53 -56.73
CA HIS A 192 13.37 12.84 -57.76
C HIS A 192 12.43 13.97 -57.33
N LEU A 193 11.95 13.93 -56.08
CA LEU A 193 11.11 14.95 -55.47
C LEU A 193 11.80 16.30 -55.41
N ALA A 194 13.07 16.34 -55.00
CA ALA A 194 13.83 17.59 -54.97
C ALA A 194 13.95 18.22 -56.37
N VAL A 195 14.18 17.40 -57.39
CA VAL A 195 14.26 17.84 -58.79
C VAL A 195 12.89 18.31 -59.31
N ASP A 196 11.82 17.57 -59.04
CA ASP A 196 10.45 17.94 -59.44
C ASP A 196 10.01 19.25 -58.78
N LEU A 197 10.26 19.41 -57.48
CA LEU A 197 9.99 20.64 -56.75
C LEU A 197 10.73 21.85 -57.34
N MET A 198 12.01 21.67 -57.63
CA MET A 198 12.83 22.72 -58.23
C MET A 198 12.34 23.07 -59.64
N SER A 199 12.03 22.06 -60.46
CA SER A 199 11.48 22.22 -61.80
C SER A 199 10.17 23.01 -61.80
N ARG A 200 9.22 22.65 -60.94
CA ARG A 200 7.94 23.34 -60.79
C ARG A 200 8.10 24.78 -60.30
N ALA A 201 8.93 24.99 -59.28
CA ALA A 201 9.18 26.34 -58.76
C ALA A 201 9.84 27.24 -59.81
N LEU A 202 10.76 26.71 -60.61
CA LEU A 202 11.39 27.42 -61.73
C LEU A 202 10.38 27.72 -62.84
N HIS A 203 9.49 26.77 -63.17
CA HIS A 203 8.44 26.97 -64.15
C HIS A 203 7.46 28.07 -63.72
N ASP A 204 6.92 28.00 -62.50
CA ASP A 204 5.99 28.98 -61.95
C ASP A 204 6.62 30.37 -61.86
N MET A 205 7.89 30.43 -61.45
CA MET A 205 8.66 31.66 -61.45
C MET A 205 8.81 32.20 -62.87
N ASN A 206 9.20 31.37 -63.86
CA ASN A 206 9.39 31.82 -65.23
C ASN A 206 8.09 32.33 -65.86
N MET A 207 6.96 31.64 -65.63
CA MET A 207 5.63 32.08 -66.08
C MET A 207 5.26 33.46 -65.54
N LYS A 208 5.45 33.72 -64.23
CA LYS A 208 5.23 35.05 -63.63
C LYS A 208 6.17 36.13 -64.14
N LEU A 209 7.38 35.71 -64.51
CA LEU A 209 8.44 36.56 -65.01
C LEU A 209 8.28 36.90 -66.50
N GLU A 210 7.57 36.08 -67.26
CA GLU A 210 7.16 36.36 -68.65
C GLU A 210 5.98 37.33 -68.70
N GLU A 211 5.07 37.31 -67.72
CA GLU A 211 3.99 38.29 -67.59
C GLU A 211 4.47 39.71 -67.25
N LYS A 212 5.68 39.85 -66.69
CA LYS A 212 6.31 41.15 -66.34
C LYS A 212 7.47 41.46 -67.29
N SER A 213 7.14 41.93 -68.49
CA SER A 213 8.11 42.47 -69.45
C SER A 213 8.87 43.66 -68.87
N GLY A 214 10.20 43.52 -68.68
CA GLY A 214 11.07 44.63 -68.27
C GLY A 214 12.45 44.18 -67.80
N ARG A 215 13.49 44.72 -68.45
CA ARG A 215 14.93 44.39 -68.33
C ARG A 215 15.55 44.59 -66.95
N ASN A 216 16.67 43.88 -66.73
CA ASN A 216 17.62 43.87 -65.61
C ASN A 216 17.17 43.14 -64.34
N ARG A 217 17.46 41.83 -64.29
CA ARG A 217 17.31 40.99 -63.09
C ARG A 217 18.65 40.83 -62.40
N GLU A 218 18.81 41.48 -61.25
CA GLU A 218 19.86 41.17 -60.30
C GLU A 218 19.66 39.75 -59.72
N THR A 219 20.75 39.02 -59.52
CA THR A 219 20.76 37.63 -59.01
C THR A 219 20.05 37.49 -57.64
N LEU A 220 19.96 38.57 -56.85
CA LEU A 220 19.31 38.60 -55.54
C LEU A 220 17.77 38.49 -55.64
N LEU A 221 17.16 39.11 -56.66
CA LEU A 221 15.72 39.00 -56.94
C LEU A 221 15.34 37.58 -57.34
N TYR A 222 16.21 36.92 -58.12
CA TYR A 222 16.00 35.53 -58.54
C TYR A 222 15.99 34.56 -57.36
N LYS A 223 16.91 34.74 -56.39
CA LYS A 223 16.96 33.90 -55.18
C LYS A 223 15.72 34.06 -54.30
N SER A 224 15.26 35.28 -54.07
CA SER A 224 14.07 35.54 -53.25
C SER A 224 12.80 35.04 -53.92
N GLU A 225 12.66 35.26 -55.23
CA GLU A 225 11.50 34.80 -56.00
C GLU A 225 11.46 33.27 -56.08
N LEU A 226 12.61 32.61 -56.31
CA LEU A 226 12.69 31.16 -56.31
C LEU A 226 12.32 30.58 -54.95
N HIS A 227 12.84 31.14 -53.85
CA HIS A 227 12.48 30.70 -52.48
C HIS A 227 10.99 30.87 -52.20
N HIS A 228 10.39 31.98 -52.66
CA HIS A 228 8.96 32.22 -52.54
C HIS A 228 8.11 31.19 -53.30
N ASN A 229 8.51 30.86 -54.54
CA ASN A 229 7.80 29.87 -55.34
C ASN A 229 8.00 28.45 -54.78
N LEU A 230 9.21 28.09 -54.31
CA LEU A 230 9.48 26.82 -53.62
C LEU A 230 8.58 26.61 -52.39
N LYS A 231 8.37 27.65 -51.57
CA LYS A 231 7.47 27.59 -50.41
C LYS A 231 6.00 27.37 -50.76
N LYS A 232 5.60 27.70 -52.00
CA LYS A 232 4.21 27.64 -52.46
C LYS A 232 3.88 26.40 -53.30
N VAL A 233 4.88 25.56 -53.62
CA VAL A 233 4.64 24.36 -54.43
C VAL A 233 3.68 23.44 -53.69
N GLN A 234 2.57 23.12 -54.36
CA GLN A 234 1.60 22.13 -53.91
C GLN A 234 1.67 20.91 -54.82
N LEU A 235 1.81 19.75 -54.22
CA LEU A 235 1.94 18.49 -54.94
C LEU A 235 0.64 17.70 -54.80
N LYS A 236 0.14 17.14 -55.90
CA LYS A 236 -1.07 16.33 -55.90
C LYS A 236 -0.71 14.86 -56.09
N SER A 237 -1.20 14.02 -55.19
CA SER A 237 -1.16 12.56 -55.36
C SER A 237 -2.08 12.12 -56.50
N LYS A 238 -1.84 10.91 -57.03
CA LYS A 238 -2.76 10.26 -57.99
C LYS A 238 -4.18 10.12 -57.45
N HIS A 239 -4.34 10.12 -56.12
CA HIS A 239 -5.63 10.02 -55.43
C HIS A 239 -6.25 11.39 -55.09
N GLY A 240 -5.66 12.50 -55.54
CA GLY A 240 -6.20 13.85 -55.36
C GLY A 240 -5.80 14.56 -54.05
N GLU A 241 -5.09 13.87 -53.16
CA GLU A 241 -4.56 14.44 -51.92
C GLU A 241 -3.49 15.52 -52.20
N ILE A 242 -3.50 16.59 -51.42
CA ILE A 242 -2.58 17.73 -51.56
C ILE A 242 -1.49 17.63 -50.49
N PHE A 243 -0.23 17.66 -50.94
CA PHE A 243 0.95 17.66 -50.11
C PHE A 243 1.66 19.01 -50.20
N SER A 244 2.13 19.50 -49.06
CA SER A 244 2.72 20.83 -48.93
C SER A 244 3.80 20.87 -47.84
N PHE A 245 4.47 22.00 -47.75
CA PHE A 245 5.45 22.29 -46.71
C PHE A 245 4.83 23.19 -45.64
N ASN A 246 5.21 22.98 -44.38
CA ASN A 246 4.82 23.88 -43.29
C ASN A 246 5.63 25.19 -43.31
N GLU A 247 5.34 26.10 -42.38
CA GLU A 247 6.02 27.41 -42.27
C GLU A 247 7.54 27.30 -42.09
N ASN A 248 8.00 26.20 -41.47
CA ASN A 248 9.41 25.88 -41.23
C ASN A 248 10.09 25.23 -42.45
N GLY A 249 9.34 24.94 -43.52
CA GLY A 249 9.86 24.26 -44.71
C GLY A 249 9.98 22.74 -44.55
N GLU A 250 9.24 22.13 -43.62
CA GLU A 250 9.18 20.68 -43.45
C GLU A 250 8.05 20.10 -44.29
N TYR A 251 8.33 19.00 -44.98
CA TYR A 251 7.36 18.30 -45.81
C TYR A 251 6.32 17.61 -44.92
N ILE A 252 5.06 18.02 -45.01
CA ILE A 252 3.97 17.48 -44.19
C ILE A 252 3.62 16.09 -44.74
N THR A 253 4.07 15.04 -44.05
CA THR A 253 3.79 13.65 -44.44
C THR A 253 3.78 12.70 -43.25
N SER A 254 2.87 11.74 -43.30
CA SER A 254 2.92 10.58 -42.43
C SER A 254 4.19 9.73 -42.65
N SER A 255 4.60 9.00 -41.62
CA SER A 255 5.67 8.01 -41.66
C SER A 255 5.05 6.62 -41.65
N LYS A 256 5.41 5.78 -42.62
CA LYS A 256 4.99 4.39 -42.68
C LYS A 256 5.86 3.54 -41.75
N ILE A 257 5.24 2.59 -41.06
CA ILE A 257 5.88 1.63 -40.17
C ILE A 257 5.85 0.27 -40.85
N TYR A 258 7.01 -0.35 -40.99
CA TYR A 258 7.15 -1.70 -41.52
C TYR A 258 7.82 -2.61 -40.49
N ILE A 259 7.59 -3.91 -40.65
CA ILE A 259 8.37 -4.96 -39.98
C ILE A 259 9.17 -5.75 -41.00
N ASN A 260 10.44 -5.98 -40.70
CA ASN A 260 11.32 -6.83 -41.49
C ASN A 260 11.08 -8.29 -41.11
N LEU A 261 10.81 -9.17 -42.08
CA LEU A 261 10.65 -10.60 -41.87
C LEU A 261 11.60 -11.37 -42.78
N MET A 262 12.36 -12.29 -42.18
CA MET A 262 13.24 -13.19 -42.92
C MET A 262 12.47 -14.45 -43.32
N ASN A 263 12.53 -14.82 -44.60
CA ASN A 263 11.95 -16.06 -45.09
C ASN A 263 12.92 -17.25 -44.94
N ILE A 264 12.45 -18.46 -45.25
CA ILE A 264 13.25 -19.71 -45.19
C ILE A 264 14.50 -19.70 -46.09
N TYR A 265 14.52 -18.86 -47.13
CA TYR A 265 15.63 -18.71 -48.08
C TYR A 265 16.61 -17.60 -47.65
N GLY A 266 16.41 -17.02 -46.47
CA GLY A 266 17.23 -15.94 -45.92
C GLY A 266 17.03 -14.56 -46.54
N LYS A 267 15.98 -14.38 -47.34
CA LYS A 267 15.59 -13.08 -47.89
C LYS A 267 14.71 -12.33 -46.87
N VAL A 268 15.03 -11.05 -46.65
CA VAL A 268 14.23 -10.14 -45.81
C VAL A 268 13.18 -9.45 -46.66
N THR A 269 11.94 -9.41 -46.18
CA THR A 269 10.83 -8.67 -46.76
C THR A 269 10.25 -7.68 -45.76
N ARG A 270 9.85 -6.51 -46.23
CA ARG A 270 9.15 -5.51 -45.42
C ARG A 270 7.64 -5.72 -45.52
N ASN A 271 7.02 -5.96 -44.39
CA ASN A 271 5.57 -6.04 -44.30
C ASN A 271 5.05 -4.74 -43.69
N PHE A 272 4.09 -4.12 -44.37
CA PHE A 272 3.45 -2.90 -43.87
C PHE A 272 2.70 -3.20 -42.58
N LEU A 273 2.99 -2.42 -41.54
CA LEU A 273 2.41 -2.61 -40.22
C LEU A 273 1.44 -1.48 -39.87
N GLY A 274 1.76 -0.25 -40.26
CA GLY A 274 0.94 0.91 -39.91
C GLY A 274 1.55 2.22 -40.36
N GLU A 275 0.99 3.30 -39.84
CA GLU A 275 1.33 4.67 -40.21
C GLU A 275 1.30 5.58 -38.97
N PHE A 276 2.23 6.52 -38.93
CA PHE A 276 2.34 7.53 -37.90
C PHE A 276 2.23 8.93 -38.53
N SER A 277 1.24 9.71 -38.11
CA SER A 277 0.92 11.03 -38.64
C SER A 277 1.17 12.11 -37.57
N PRO A 278 2.31 12.80 -37.59
CA PRO A 278 2.69 13.76 -36.54
C PRO A 278 1.71 14.93 -36.36
N TRP A 279 1.01 15.32 -37.43
CA TRP A 279 0.09 16.47 -37.44
C TRP A 279 -1.38 16.09 -37.20
N ALA A 280 -1.68 14.81 -36.97
CA ALA A 280 -3.02 14.36 -36.62
C ALA A 280 -3.36 14.66 -35.14
N PRO A 281 -4.65 14.70 -34.77
CA PRO A 281 -5.09 14.73 -33.37
C PRO A 281 -4.45 13.58 -32.56
N PRO A 282 -4.14 13.76 -31.26
CA PRO A 282 -3.39 12.78 -30.46
C PRO A 282 -3.92 11.34 -30.50
N ASP A 283 -5.24 11.17 -30.57
CA ASP A 283 -5.96 9.90 -30.68
C ASP A 283 -5.80 9.21 -32.06
N GLN A 284 -5.33 9.94 -33.07
CA GLN A 284 -5.22 9.50 -34.47
C GLN A 284 -3.78 9.56 -35.01
N GLN A 285 -2.80 9.90 -34.16
CA GLN A 285 -1.41 10.02 -34.59
C GLN A 285 -0.78 8.69 -34.97
N LEU A 286 -1.21 7.57 -34.40
CA LEU A 286 -0.65 6.25 -34.66
C LEU A 286 -1.75 5.27 -35.05
N HIS A 287 -1.67 4.76 -36.28
CA HIS A 287 -2.56 3.73 -36.79
C HIS A 287 -1.76 2.47 -37.09
N ILE A 288 -1.94 1.43 -36.29
CA ILE A 288 -1.31 0.12 -36.49
C ILE A 288 -2.39 -0.88 -36.90
N THR A 289 -2.11 -1.64 -37.96
CA THR A 289 -3.00 -2.71 -38.45
C THR A 289 -3.07 -3.82 -37.39
N SER A 290 -4.26 -4.36 -37.13
CA SER A 290 -4.53 -5.42 -36.13
C SER A 290 -3.94 -6.81 -36.51
N MET A 291 -2.75 -6.84 -37.10
CA MET A 291 -1.98 -8.06 -37.34
C MET A 291 -1.12 -8.37 -36.11
N ALA A 292 -1.04 -9.65 -35.72
CA ALA A 292 -0.13 -10.07 -34.66
C ALA A 292 1.32 -9.80 -35.08
N ILE A 293 1.98 -8.83 -34.43
CA ILE A 293 3.38 -8.48 -34.68
C ILE A 293 4.25 -9.64 -34.17
N PRO A 294 5.07 -10.28 -35.02
CA PRO A 294 6.04 -11.27 -34.56
C PRO A 294 7.20 -10.60 -33.81
N TRP A 295 7.52 -11.11 -32.63
CA TRP A 295 8.60 -10.66 -31.77
C TRP A 295 9.69 -11.72 -31.64
N LYS A 296 10.93 -11.29 -31.42
CA LYS A 296 12.09 -12.20 -31.24
C LYS A 296 12.10 -12.94 -29.90
N THR A 297 11.23 -12.57 -28.97
CA THR A 297 11.11 -13.22 -27.66
C THR A 297 10.70 -14.68 -27.81
N LYS A 298 11.11 -15.55 -26.89
CA LYS A 298 10.82 -17.00 -26.94
C LYS A 298 9.33 -17.31 -27.09
N ASP A 299 8.48 -16.56 -26.39
CA ASP A 299 7.02 -16.77 -26.36
C ASP A 299 6.26 -15.88 -27.35
N ASN A 300 6.98 -15.21 -28.27
CA ASN A 300 6.42 -14.25 -29.22
C ASN A 300 5.58 -13.13 -28.54
N THR A 301 5.98 -12.69 -27.34
CA THR A 301 5.36 -11.63 -26.57
C THR A 301 6.04 -10.29 -26.80
N ILE A 302 5.35 -9.19 -26.46
CA ILE A 302 5.91 -7.83 -26.61
C ILE A 302 7.21 -7.74 -25.81
N PRO A 303 8.33 -7.28 -26.41
CA PRO A 303 9.61 -7.24 -25.73
C PRO A 303 9.56 -6.28 -24.54
N ARG A 304 9.91 -6.79 -23.37
CA ARG A 304 9.99 -5.98 -22.15
C ARG A 304 11.26 -5.13 -22.12
N ALA A 305 11.10 -3.86 -21.75
CA ALA A 305 12.17 -2.89 -21.53
C ALA A 305 11.94 -2.12 -20.21
N GLN A 306 11.60 -2.84 -19.15
CA GLN A 306 11.38 -2.30 -17.81
C GLN A 306 12.52 -2.75 -16.89
N CYS A 307 13.02 -1.83 -16.07
CA CYS A 307 14.10 -2.09 -15.11
C CYS A 307 13.62 -2.95 -13.94
N VAL A 308 12.41 -2.67 -13.45
CA VAL A 308 11.75 -3.38 -12.34
C VAL A 308 10.30 -3.60 -12.72
N ASP A 309 9.72 -4.68 -12.20
CA ASP A 309 8.28 -4.93 -12.28
C ASP A 309 7.48 -3.83 -11.59
N ASN A 310 6.28 -3.56 -12.09
CA ASN A 310 5.36 -2.63 -11.46
C ASN A 310 5.07 -3.07 -10.02
N CYS A 311 5.07 -2.13 -9.07
CA CYS A 311 4.75 -2.46 -7.68
C CYS A 311 3.30 -2.91 -7.56
N LEU A 312 3.06 -4.05 -6.91
CA LEU A 312 1.71 -4.55 -6.68
C LEU A 312 0.98 -3.67 -5.65
N PRO A 313 -0.37 -3.72 -5.60
CA PRO A 313 -1.14 -3.15 -4.49
C PRO A 313 -0.57 -3.59 -3.13
N GLY A 314 -0.61 -2.69 -2.15
CA GLY A 314 0.06 -2.85 -0.85
C GLY A 314 1.51 -2.34 -0.80
N TYR A 315 2.11 -2.07 -1.96
CA TYR A 315 3.48 -1.55 -2.08
C TYR A 315 3.49 -0.15 -2.71
N ARG A 316 4.55 0.59 -2.41
CA ARG A 316 4.89 1.87 -3.04
C ARG A 316 6.28 1.85 -3.63
N LYS A 317 6.52 2.76 -4.57
CA LYS A 317 7.85 3.01 -5.13
C LYS A 317 8.78 3.60 -4.07
N MET A 318 10.00 3.10 -4.06
CA MET A 318 11.13 3.67 -3.34
C MET A 318 12.24 3.97 -4.34
N PRO A 319 12.56 5.26 -4.57
CA PRO A 319 13.68 5.65 -5.43
C PRO A 319 14.99 5.02 -4.93
N ILE A 320 15.77 4.46 -5.85
CA ILE A 320 17.12 3.95 -5.54
C ILE A 320 18.10 5.11 -5.72
N PRO A 321 18.90 5.47 -4.69
CA PRO A 321 19.92 6.51 -4.83
C PRO A 321 20.88 6.17 -5.99
N GLU A 322 21.24 7.17 -6.78
CA GLU A 322 22.16 7.06 -7.93
C GLU A 322 21.65 6.24 -9.14
N ALA A 323 20.45 5.65 -9.08
CA ALA A 323 19.82 4.97 -10.21
C ALA A 323 18.93 5.91 -11.04
N GLN A 324 18.53 5.46 -12.24
CA GLN A 324 17.57 6.18 -13.09
C GLN A 324 16.16 6.15 -12.48
N THR A 325 15.34 7.16 -12.76
CA THR A 325 13.98 7.31 -12.20
C THR A 325 13.06 6.10 -12.44
N CYS A 326 13.26 5.36 -13.54
CA CYS A 326 12.48 4.17 -13.88
C CYS A 326 12.94 2.91 -13.12
N CYS A 327 14.03 2.98 -12.38
CA CYS A 327 14.55 1.90 -11.54
C CYS A 327 14.29 2.24 -10.07
N TYR A 328 13.34 1.55 -9.46
CA TYR A 328 12.93 1.74 -8.07
C TYR A 328 12.71 0.40 -7.40
N ASN A 329 12.78 0.37 -6.08
CA ASN A 329 12.37 -0.80 -5.31
C ASN A 329 10.89 -0.68 -4.92
N CYS A 330 10.20 -1.81 -4.83
CA CYS A 330 8.86 -1.87 -4.26
C CYS A 330 8.97 -2.15 -2.77
N VAL A 331 8.48 -1.23 -1.94
CA VAL A 331 8.47 -1.37 -0.48
C VAL A 331 7.03 -1.39 0.04
N PRO A 332 6.72 -2.20 1.05
CA PRO A 332 5.37 -2.25 1.60
C PRO A 332 4.98 -0.91 2.22
N CYS A 333 3.69 -0.58 2.19
CA CYS A 333 3.15 0.59 2.88
C CYS A 333 3.40 0.53 4.39
N SER A 334 3.38 1.68 5.06
CA SER A 334 3.62 1.78 6.50
C SER A 334 2.44 1.19 7.31
N GLU A 335 2.56 1.13 8.63
CA GLU A 335 1.43 0.80 9.52
C GLU A 335 0.29 1.84 9.32
N GLY A 336 -0.96 1.38 9.21
CA GLY A 336 -2.12 2.26 9.01
C GLY A 336 -2.32 2.80 7.58
N GLU A 337 -1.42 2.49 6.65
CA GLU A 337 -1.48 2.94 5.25
C GLU A 337 -1.72 1.78 4.28
N ILE A 338 -2.36 2.09 3.14
CA ILE A 338 -2.64 1.17 2.04
C ILE A 338 -2.22 1.73 0.67
N SER A 339 -2.11 0.86 -0.32
CA SER A 339 -1.94 1.22 -1.72
C SER A 339 -2.85 0.33 -2.59
N ILE A 340 -3.86 0.93 -3.22
CA ILE A 340 -4.83 0.21 -4.07
C ILE A 340 -4.33 0.14 -5.52
N ILE A 341 -3.61 1.18 -5.95
CA ILE A 341 -3.21 1.38 -7.34
C ILE A 341 -1.85 0.70 -7.57
N THR A 342 -1.77 -0.12 -8.61
CA THR A 342 -0.51 -0.70 -9.07
C THR A 342 0.48 0.41 -9.40
N ASP A 343 1.72 0.25 -8.95
CA ASP A 343 2.83 1.14 -9.25
C ASP A 343 2.71 2.55 -8.63
N SER A 344 2.02 2.65 -7.48
CA SER A 344 1.83 3.90 -6.75
C SER A 344 3.14 4.46 -6.17
N VAL A 345 3.27 5.79 -6.18
CA VAL A 345 4.41 6.52 -5.60
C VAL A 345 4.25 6.67 -4.08
N SER A 346 3.01 6.74 -3.59
CA SER A 346 2.68 6.99 -2.20
C SER A 346 1.56 6.07 -1.71
N CYS A 347 1.53 5.83 -0.40
CA CYS A 347 0.44 5.13 0.26
C CYS A 347 -0.55 6.15 0.84
N THR A 348 -1.78 5.70 1.08
CA THR A 348 -2.87 6.50 1.67
C THR A 348 -3.26 5.92 3.02
N GLN A 349 -3.50 6.78 4.02
CA GLN A 349 -3.90 6.35 5.35
C GLN A 349 -5.37 5.89 5.37
N CYS A 350 -5.68 4.82 6.12
CA CYS A 350 -7.07 4.38 6.31
C CYS A 350 -7.86 5.33 7.21
N PRO A 351 -9.20 5.43 7.02
CA PRO A 351 -10.09 6.14 7.94
C PRO A 351 -10.06 5.55 9.36
N ASP A 352 -10.43 6.35 10.37
CA ASP A 352 -10.26 5.98 11.79
C ASP A 352 -10.92 4.66 12.21
N MET A 353 -12.10 4.34 11.67
CA MET A 353 -12.86 3.11 11.99
C MET A 353 -12.35 1.87 11.24
N GLU A 354 -11.44 2.08 10.30
CA GLU A 354 -10.89 1.04 9.45
C GLU A 354 -9.39 0.85 9.73
N TRP A 355 -8.85 -0.26 9.22
CA TRP A 355 -7.46 -0.63 9.34
C TRP A 355 -7.01 -1.38 8.09
N PRO A 356 -5.74 -1.26 7.67
CA PRO A 356 -5.21 -2.06 6.58
C PRO A 356 -5.39 -3.56 6.81
N ASN A 357 -5.77 -4.30 5.78
CA ASN A 357 -5.65 -5.75 5.78
C ASN A 357 -4.17 -6.19 5.73
N GLU A 358 -3.91 -7.49 5.84
CA GLU A 358 -2.55 -8.04 5.87
C GLU A 358 -1.74 -7.72 4.59
N ALA A 359 -2.42 -7.68 3.43
CA ALA A 359 -1.82 -7.30 2.16
C ALA A 359 -1.63 -5.79 1.98
N LYS A 360 -2.20 -4.94 2.86
CA LYS A 360 -2.22 -3.47 2.78
C LYS A 360 -2.78 -2.90 1.47
N ASP A 361 -3.66 -3.65 0.80
CA ASP A 361 -4.31 -3.23 -0.44
C ASP A 361 -5.75 -2.74 -0.19
N GLN A 362 -6.30 -2.94 1.00
CA GLN A 362 -7.66 -2.53 1.35
C GLN A 362 -7.79 -2.14 2.83
N CYS A 363 -8.61 -1.12 3.10
CA CYS A 363 -9.07 -0.80 4.45
C CYS A 363 -10.25 -1.71 4.84
N VAL A 364 -10.13 -2.36 5.99
CA VAL A 364 -11.15 -3.26 6.57
C VAL A 364 -11.58 -2.74 7.94
N GLN A 365 -12.81 -3.04 8.35
CA GLN A 365 -13.32 -2.62 9.67
C GLN A 365 -12.45 -3.17 10.80
N ARG A 366 -12.09 -2.33 11.76
CA ARG A 366 -11.29 -2.75 12.92
C ARG A 366 -12.01 -3.81 13.74
N LYS A 367 -11.24 -4.71 14.36
CA LYS A 367 -11.80 -5.74 15.27
C LYS A 367 -12.06 -5.13 16.65
N GLU A 368 -13.26 -5.36 17.18
CA GLU A 368 -13.61 -5.01 18.57
C GLU A 368 -12.94 -5.97 19.57
N ASP A 369 -12.25 -5.45 20.58
CA ASP A 369 -11.71 -6.20 21.72
C ASP A 369 -12.37 -5.73 23.02
N PHE A 370 -12.98 -6.66 23.76
CA PHE A 370 -13.65 -6.43 25.03
C PHE A 370 -13.54 -7.68 25.93
N LEU A 371 -13.79 -7.52 27.24
CA LEU A 371 -13.76 -8.65 28.19
C LEU A 371 -15.00 -9.54 28.01
N SER A 372 -14.95 -10.41 27.00
CA SER A 372 -16.03 -11.33 26.66
C SER A 372 -16.23 -12.40 27.75
N TYR A 373 -17.48 -12.83 27.90
CA TYR A 373 -17.89 -13.92 28.79
C TYR A 373 -17.23 -15.27 28.43
N SER A 374 -16.99 -15.55 27.15
CA SER A 374 -16.58 -16.90 26.69
C SER A 374 -15.12 -17.04 26.27
N ASN A 375 -14.41 -15.95 25.99
CA ASN A 375 -13.17 -16.05 25.21
C ASN A 375 -11.87 -15.89 26.02
N GLY A 376 -11.95 -15.66 27.34
CA GLY A 376 -10.77 -15.45 28.19
C GLY A 376 -10.76 -16.33 29.44
N VAL A 377 -9.63 -17.00 29.71
CA VAL A 377 -9.41 -17.81 30.93
C VAL A 377 -9.70 -16.99 32.19
N ILE A 378 -9.29 -15.72 32.21
CA ILE A 378 -9.49 -14.79 33.34
C ILE A 378 -10.99 -14.54 33.60
N SER A 379 -11.80 -14.27 32.56
CA SER A 379 -13.25 -14.06 32.69
C SER A 379 -13.95 -15.31 33.26
N ILE A 380 -13.55 -16.49 32.79
CA ILE A 380 -14.09 -17.78 33.26
C ILE A 380 -13.74 -17.99 34.74
N CYS A 381 -12.51 -17.68 35.16
CA CYS A 381 -12.10 -17.74 36.56
C CYS A 381 -12.95 -16.81 37.44
N PHE A 382 -13.20 -15.56 37.03
CA PHE A 382 -14.04 -14.64 37.81
C PHE A 382 -15.50 -15.10 37.91
N LEU A 383 -16.08 -15.63 36.84
CA LEU A 383 -17.44 -16.16 36.83
C LEU A 383 -17.59 -17.35 37.79
N THR A 384 -16.69 -18.31 37.67
CA THR A 384 -16.69 -19.52 38.52
C THR A 384 -16.51 -19.16 39.99
N LEU A 385 -15.59 -18.24 40.32
CA LEU A 385 -15.36 -17.81 41.69
C LEU A 385 -16.55 -17.01 42.25
N SER A 386 -17.16 -16.14 41.45
CA SER A 386 -18.37 -15.39 41.83
C SER A 386 -19.54 -16.33 42.14
N ILE A 387 -19.82 -17.32 41.27
CA ILE A 387 -20.90 -18.29 41.46
C ILE A 387 -20.64 -19.14 42.72
N LEU A 388 -19.40 -19.59 42.93
CA LEU A 388 -19.03 -20.36 44.11
C LEU A 388 -19.30 -19.59 45.40
N PHE A 389 -18.85 -18.34 45.48
CA PHE A 389 -19.06 -17.50 46.67
C PHE A 389 -20.52 -17.09 46.85
N PHE A 390 -21.27 -16.88 45.76
CA PHE A 390 -22.71 -16.66 45.81
C PHE A 390 -23.43 -17.85 46.45
N LEU A 391 -23.14 -19.08 45.99
CA LEU A 391 -23.72 -20.31 46.54
C LEU A 391 -23.33 -20.53 48.00
N LEU A 392 -22.06 -20.28 48.36
CA LEU A 392 -21.60 -20.35 49.74
C LEU A 392 -22.34 -19.34 50.64
N THR A 393 -22.52 -18.12 50.17
CA THR A 393 -23.28 -17.08 50.90
C THR A 393 -24.76 -17.45 51.03
N GLN A 394 -25.36 -18.08 50.02
CA GLN A 394 -26.72 -18.62 50.09
C GLN A 394 -26.84 -19.72 51.15
N LEU A 395 -25.87 -20.63 51.21
CA LEU A 395 -25.85 -21.68 52.22
C LEU A 395 -25.76 -21.09 53.63
N VAL A 396 -24.85 -20.13 53.84
CA VAL A 396 -24.72 -19.42 55.13
C VAL A 396 -26.01 -18.70 55.50
N LEU A 397 -26.64 -18.00 54.55
CA LEU A 397 -27.93 -17.35 54.77
C LEU A 397 -29.03 -18.35 55.16
N GLY A 398 -29.10 -19.50 54.48
CA GLY A 398 -30.04 -20.59 54.81
C GLY A 398 -29.84 -21.15 56.21
N VAL A 399 -28.59 -21.33 56.64
CA VAL A 399 -28.26 -21.74 58.02
C VAL A 399 -28.76 -20.70 59.03
N PHE A 400 -28.51 -19.41 58.78
CA PHE A 400 -28.95 -18.33 59.67
C PHE A 400 -30.49 -18.19 59.74
N ILE A 401 -31.21 -18.47 58.65
CA ILE A 401 -32.68 -18.52 58.64
C ILE A 401 -33.18 -19.72 59.45
N LYS A 402 -32.63 -20.92 59.21
CA LYS A 402 -33.05 -22.15 59.91
C LYS A 402 -32.82 -22.07 61.42
N TYR A 403 -31.68 -21.52 61.84
CA TYR A 403 -31.30 -21.38 63.24
C TYR A 403 -31.60 -19.98 63.81
N GLN A 404 -32.53 -19.23 63.20
CA GLN A 404 -32.83 -17.86 63.60
C GLN A 404 -33.15 -17.73 65.10
N ASP A 405 -33.80 -18.75 65.69
CA ASP A 405 -34.21 -18.74 67.09
C ASP A 405 -33.15 -19.14 68.10
N THR A 406 -31.97 -19.52 67.63
CA THR A 406 -30.83 -19.78 68.51
C THR A 406 -30.33 -18.49 69.18
N PRO A 407 -29.86 -18.56 70.44
CA PRO A 407 -29.38 -17.39 71.15
C PRO A 407 -28.12 -16.79 70.53
N ILE A 408 -27.33 -17.56 69.77
CA ILE A 408 -26.16 -17.06 69.02
C ILE A 408 -26.59 -16.07 67.93
N VAL A 409 -27.61 -16.41 67.12
CA VAL A 409 -28.12 -15.54 66.05
C VAL A 409 -28.90 -14.35 66.61
N ARG A 410 -29.63 -14.54 67.72
CA ARG A 410 -30.37 -13.46 68.41
C ARG A 410 -29.45 -12.46 69.11
N ALA A 411 -28.39 -12.90 69.76
CA ALA A 411 -27.39 -12.03 70.38
C ALA A 411 -26.64 -11.19 69.34
N ASN A 412 -26.62 -11.66 68.09
CA ASN A 412 -25.92 -11.06 66.97
C ASN A 412 -26.75 -10.13 66.08
N ASN A 413 -27.82 -9.55 66.64
CA ASN A 413 -28.73 -8.62 65.95
C ASN A 413 -29.12 -9.15 64.55
N ARG A 414 -30.14 -10.02 64.54
CA ARG A 414 -30.63 -10.75 63.36
C ARG A 414 -30.73 -9.87 62.11
N SER A 415 -31.31 -8.68 62.24
CA SER A 415 -31.53 -7.74 61.13
C SER A 415 -30.23 -7.30 60.45
N LEU A 416 -29.18 -6.95 61.21
CA LEU A 416 -27.89 -6.56 60.65
C LEU A 416 -27.18 -7.72 59.96
N SER A 417 -27.25 -8.91 60.54
CA SER A 417 -26.62 -10.10 59.96
C SER A 417 -27.29 -10.50 58.64
N PHE A 418 -28.62 -10.38 58.53
CA PHE A 418 -29.34 -10.59 57.28
C PHE A 418 -29.04 -9.53 56.23
N LEU A 419 -29.05 -8.25 56.60
CA LEU A 419 -28.69 -7.15 55.68
C LEU A 419 -27.27 -7.35 55.13
N LEU A 420 -26.30 -7.64 55.98
CA LEU A 420 -24.92 -7.88 55.57
C LEU A 420 -24.79 -9.09 54.62
N LEU A 421 -25.44 -10.23 54.91
CA LEU A 421 -25.40 -11.41 54.03
C LEU A 421 -26.06 -11.15 52.66
N VAL A 422 -27.17 -10.42 52.64
CA VAL A 422 -27.85 -10.05 51.38
C VAL A 422 -26.97 -9.09 50.57
N SER A 423 -26.33 -8.09 51.20
CA SER A 423 -25.40 -7.20 50.52
C SER A 423 -24.18 -7.92 49.95
N ILE A 424 -23.57 -8.85 50.71
CA ILE A 424 -22.46 -9.68 50.23
C ILE A 424 -22.90 -10.56 49.05
N LYS A 425 -24.10 -11.17 49.11
CA LYS A 425 -24.68 -11.94 48.00
C LYS A 425 -24.79 -11.08 46.73
N LEU A 426 -25.37 -9.89 46.84
CA LEU A 426 -25.53 -8.96 45.72
C LEU A 426 -24.19 -8.45 45.20
N SER A 427 -23.18 -8.32 46.07
CA SER A 427 -21.81 -7.94 45.69
C SER A 427 -21.17 -9.00 44.78
N PHE A 428 -21.32 -10.29 45.09
CA PHE A 428 -20.86 -11.35 44.19
C PHE A 428 -21.61 -11.33 42.84
N LEU A 429 -22.93 -11.10 42.86
CA LEU A 429 -23.74 -11.00 41.64
C LEU A 429 -23.40 -9.75 40.80
N SER A 430 -22.88 -8.69 41.41
CA SER A 430 -22.50 -7.47 40.68
C SER A 430 -21.39 -7.70 39.66
N VAL A 431 -20.54 -8.73 39.83
CA VAL A 431 -19.46 -9.09 38.90
C VAL A 431 -19.97 -9.33 37.48
N PHE A 432 -21.20 -9.84 37.31
CA PHE A 432 -21.80 -10.04 36.00
C PHE A 432 -22.02 -8.70 35.24
N LEU A 433 -22.24 -7.59 35.95
CA LEU A 433 -22.38 -6.28 35.30
C LEU A 433 -21.05 -5.73 34.75
N PHE A 434 -19.91 -6.25 35.24
CA PHE A 434 -18.58 -5.86 34.76
C PHE A 434 -18.09 -6.71 33.58
N LEU A 435 -18.76 -7.83 33.29
CA LEU A 435 -18.40 -8.75 32.21
C LEU A 435 -19.32 -8.56 31.01
N GLY A 436 -18.78 -8.73 29.79
CA GLY A 436 -19.52 -8.61 28.53
C GLY A 436 -19.24 -7.33 27.75
N ARG A 437 -20.04 -7.08 26.70
CA ARG A 437 -19.91 -5.87 25.88
C ARG A 437 -20.43 -4.67 26.68
N PRO A 438 -19.61 -3.64 26.94
CA PRO A 438 -20.08 -2.44 27.61
C PRO A 438 -21.03 -1.69 26.68
N VAL A 439 -22.18 -1.31 27.23
CA VAL A 439 -23.17 -0.42 26.61
C VAL A 439 -23.53 0.63 27.66
N ASP A 440 -24.07 1.78 27.26
CA ASP A 440 -24.32 2.89 28.19
C ASP A 440 -25.06 2.46 29.46
N ILE A 441 -26.09 1.63 29.31
CA ILE A 441 -26.88 1.13 30.45
C ILE A 441 -26.04 0.25 31.39
N THR A 442 -25.20 -0.64 30.86
CA THR A 442 -24.37 -1.52 31.71
C THR A 442 -23.25 -0.74 32.38
N CYS A 443 -22.69 0.28 31.72
CA CYS A 443 -21.72 1.21 32.31
C CYS A 443 -22.31 1.98 33.50
N MET A 444 -23.56 2.43 33.41
CA MET A 444 -24.25 3.08 34.52
C MET A 444 -24.53 2.08 35.67
N LEU A 445 -25.09 0.92 35.35
CA LEU A 445 -25.51 -0.05 36.37
C LEU A 445 -24.34 -0.65 37.15
N ARG A 446 -23.20 -0.94 36.52
CA ARG A 446 -22.08 -1.63 37.18
C ARG A 446 -21.56 -0.84 38.39
N ASN A 447 -21.29 0.46 38.20
CA ASN A 447 -20.67 1.31 39.21
C ASN A 447 -21.64 1.63 40.35
N ILE A 448 -22.91 1.84 40.01
CA ILE A 448 -23.96 2.22 40.97
C ILE A 448 -24.36 1.02 41.83
N THR A 449 -24.56 -0.14 41.19
CA THR A 449 -24.89 -1.39 41.91
C THR A 449 -23.75 -1.77 42.85
N PHE A 450 -22.51 -1.70 42.37
CA PHE A 450 -21.32 -1.93 43.19
C PHE A 450 -21.26 -0.96 44.40
N GLY A 451 -21.34 0.35 44.16
CA GLY A 451 -21.22 1.35 45.24
C GLY A 451 -22.32 1.24 46.30
N ILE A 452 -23.57 1.05 45.89
CA ILE A 452 -24.70 0.96 46.84
C ILE A 452 -24.62 -0.33 47.66
N THR A 453 -24.39 -1.48 47.02
CA THR A 453 -24.36 -2.78 47.72
C THR A 453 -23.24 -2.86 48.76
N PHE A 454 -22.05 -2.38 48.41
CA PHE A 454 -20.92 -2.31 49.33
C PHE A 454 -21.13 -1.30 50.46
N SER A 455 -21.71 -0.13 50.17
CA SER A 455 -22.01 0.86 51.20
C SER A 455 -22.95 0.31 52.26
N ILE A 456 -23.99 -0.45 51.86
CA ILE A 456 -24.88 -1.15 52.80
C ILE A 456 -24.11 -2.19 53.63
N ALA A 457 -23.18 -2.94 53.02
CA ALA A 457 -22.36 -3.93 53.74
C ALA A 457 -21.45 -3.28 54.79
N VAL A 458 -20.69 -2.26 54.41
CA VAL A 458 -19.79 -1.52 55.32
C VAL A 458 -20.59 -0.80 56.41
N SER A 459 -21.72 -0.18 56.05
CA SER A 459 -22.62 0.48 57.02
C SER A 459 -23.22 -0.52 58.02
N SER A 460 -23.54 -1.74 57.58
CA SER A 460 -24.02 -2.81 58.47
C SER A 460 -22.94 -3.23 59.46
N LEU A 461 -21.68 -3.31 59.03
CA LEU A 461 -20.56 -3.64 59.90
C LEU A 461 -20.22 -2.48 60.85
N LEU A 462 -20.29 -1.23 60.39
CA LEU A 462 -20.19 -0.04 61.23
C LEU A 462 -21.27 -0.04 62.32
N ALA A 463 -22.54 -0.22 61.94
CA ALA A 463 -23.65 -0.33 62.90
C ALA A 463 -23.42 -1.46 63.91
N LYS A 464 -22.85 -2.59 63.46
CA LYS A 464 -22.50 -3.72 64.33
C LYS A 464 -21.40 -3.36 65.33
N THR A 465 -20.33 -2.68 64.91
CA THR A 465 -19.27 -2.21 65.83
C THR A 465 -19.81 -1.21 66.86
N ILE A 466 -20.66 -0.27 66.44
CA ILE A 466 -21.32 0.69 67.33
C ILE A 466 -22.17 -0.06 68.37
N MET A 467 -22.94 -1.06 67.95
CA MET A 467 -23.74 -1.88 68.87
C MET A 467 -22.87 -2.61 69.93
N VAL A 468 -21.70 -3.13 69.55
CA VAL A 468 -20.74 -3.73 70.49
C VAL A 468 -20.24 -2.70 71.51
N CYS A 469 -19.84 -1.50 71.04
CA CYS A 469 -19.40 -0.42 71.94
C CYS A 469 -20.52 0.07 72.87
N VAL A 470 -21.74 0.22 72.36
CA VAL A 470 -22.92 0.65 73.14
C VAL A 470 -23.30 -0.40 74.18
N ALA A 471 -23.27 -1.70 73.83
CA ALA A 471 -23.54 -2.79 74.77
C ALA A 471 -22.57 -2.77 75.96
N PHE A 472 -21.28 -2.52 75.73
CA PHE A 472 -20.28 -2.39 76.79
C PHE A 472 -20.49 -1.12 77.65
N LYS A 473 -20.87 0.01 77.05
CA LYS A 473 -21.19 1.22 77.83
C LYS A 473 -22.50 1.10 78.62
N ALA A 474 -23.40 0.22 78.21
CA ALA A 474 -24.67 -0.03 78.87
C ALA A 474 -24.58 -0.99 80.07
N THR A 475 -23.50 -1.76 80.22
CA THR A 475 -23.28 -2.62 81.40
C THR A 475 -22.79 -1.85 82.64
N LYS A 476 -22.38 -0.57 82.51
CA LYS A 476 -22.06 0.30 83.64
C LYS A 476 -23.35 0.69 84.42
N PRO A 477 -23.40 0.51 85.75
CA PRO A 477 -24.60 0.86 86.53
C PRO A 477 -24.90 2.37 86.44
N GLY A 478 -26.17 2.73 86.22
CA GLY A 478 -26.63 4.12 86.07
C GLY A 478 -26.49 4.76 84.66
N SER A 479 -26.02 4.01 83.66
CA SER A 479 -25.76 4.53 82.31
C SER A 479 -27.03 4.84 81.49
N SER A 480 -27.14 6.06 80.95
CA SER A 480 -28.21 6.47 80.02
C SER A 480 -28.19 5.71 78.68
N TRP A 481 -27.05 5.07 78.35
CA TRP A 481 -26.84 4.28 77.13
C TRP A 481 -27.70 3.02 77.06
N ARG A 482 -28.29 2.58 78.19
CA ARG A 482 -29.17 1.41 78.24
C ARG A 482 -30.45 1.58 77.41
N LYS A 483 -30.92 2.81 77.22
CA LYS A 483 -32.09 3.13 76.36
C LYS A 483 -31.79 2.95 74.86
N TRP A 484 -30.52 2.98 74.48
CA TRP A 484 -30.04 2.94 73.10
C TRP A 484 -29.63 1.53 72.63
N VAL A 485 -29.62 0.53 73.53
CA VAL A 485 -29.36 -0.87 73.21
C VAL A 485 -30.59 -1.46 72.50
N GLY A 486 -30.62 -1.42 71.17
CA GLY A 486 -31.71 -2.03 70.39
C GLY A 486 -31.52 -1.99 68.88
N VAL A 487 -32.33 -2.81 68.18
CA VAL A 487 -32.32 -2.97 66.71
C VAL A 487 -32.68 -1.67 65.96
N LYS A 488 -33.44 -0.77 66.60
CA LYS A 488 -33.82 0.52 66.01
C LYS A 488 -32.61 1.42 65.74
N LEU A 489 -31.62 1.44 66.65
CA LEU A 489 -30.41 2.24 66.48
C LEU A 489 -29.57 1.71 65.32
N SER A 490 -29.33 0.40 65.28
CA SER A 490 -28.52 -0.21 64.23
C SER A 490 -29.11 0.00 62.84
N ASN A 491 -30.43 -0.19 62.68
CA ASN A 491 -31.08 -0.02 61.38
C ASN A 491 -31.09 1.46 60.95
N SER A 492 -31.23 2.39 61.91
CA SER A 492 -31.14 3.82 61.63
C SER A 492 -29.76 4.23 61.11
N VAL A 493 -28.67 3.68 61.68
CA VAL A 493 -27.30 3.93 61.18
C VAL A 493 -27.13 3.42 59.75
N VAL A 494 -27.57 2.20 59.46
CA VAL A 494 -27.45 1.62 58.10
C VAL A 494 -28.24 2.44 57.08
N LEU A 495 -29.49 2.79 57.40
CA LEU A 495 -30.33 3.59 56.51
C LEU A 495 -29.75 4.98 56.25
N PHE A 496 -29.27 5.66 57.28
CA PHE A 496 -28.67 6.98 57.14
C PHE A 496 -27.40 6.95 56.26
N CYS A 497 -26.48 6.02 56.54
CA CYS A 497 -25.24 5.91 55.76
C CYS A 497 -25.50 5.50 54.30
N SER A 498 -26.46 4.60 54.07
CA SER A 498 -26.83 4.15 52.72
C SER A 498 -27.57 5.24 51.94
N PHE A 499 -28.38 6.06 52.61
CA PHE A 499 -29.10 7.18 51.99
C PHE A 499 -28.13 8.23 51.43
N ILE A 500 -27.06 8.55 52.16
CA ILE A 500 -26.00 9.44 51.67
C ILE A 500 -25.36 8.87 50.39
N GLN A 501 -25.04 7.56 50.38
CA GLN A 501 -24.48 6.91 49.19
C GLN A 501 -25.42 7.02 47.98
N ILE A 502 -26.73 6.80 48.18
CA ILE A 502 -27.73 6.89 47.12
C ILE A 502 -27.76 8.30 46.55
N ILE A 503 -27.72 9.35 47.39
CA ILE A 503 -27.68 10.74 46.93
C ILE A 503 -26.44 11.00 46.07
N ILE A 504 -25.25 10.54 46.52
CA ILE A 504 -24.00 10.70 45.75
C ILE A 504 -24.13 10.01 44.39
N CYS A 505 -24.60 8.77 44.36
CA CYS A 505 -24.81 7.99 43.14
C CYS A 505 -25.81 8.67 42.18
N MET A 506 -26.96 9.12 42.68
CA MET A 506 -27.99 9.78 41.85
C MET A 506 -27.50 11.13 41.31
N THR A 507 -26.74 11.88 42.11
CA THR A 507 -26.14 13.16 41.68
C THR A 507 -25.12 12.93 40.57
N TRP A 508 -24.28 11.91 40.69
CA TRP A 508 -23.31 11.55 39.66
C TRP A 508 -23.99 11.16 38.34
N LEU A 509 -25.02 10.31 38.40
CA LEU A 509 -25.81 9.94 37.22
C LEU A 509 -26.52 11.13 36.56
N ALA A 510 -27.00 12.10 37.35
CA ALA A 510 -27.73 13.26 36.83
C ALA A 510 -26.81 14.29 36.14
N ILE A 511 -25.60 14.49 36.66
CA ILE A 511 -24.67 15.50 36.13
C ILE A 511 -23.87 14.94 34.94
N SER A 512 -23.36 13.71 35.07
CA SER A 512 -22.38 13.15 34.14
C SER A 512 -22.38 11.62 34.27
N PRO A 513 -23.37 10.93 33.67
CA PRO A 513 -23.47 9.48 33.78
C PRO A 513 -22.33 8.78 33.03
N PRO A 514 -21.87 7.60 33.50
CA PRO A 514 -20.93 6.77 32.75
C PRO A 514 -21.50 6.35 31.40
N PHE A 515 -20.67 6.34 30.37
CA PHE A 515 -21.06 6.02 28.99
C PHE A 515 -20.01 5.12 28.30
N GLN A 516 -20.40 4.53 27.17
CA GLN A 516 -19.51 3.71 26.37
C GLN A 516 -18.53 4.58 25.55
N GLU A 517 -17.24 4.31 25.67
CA GLU A 517 -16.18 4.95 24.89
C GLU A 517 -15.43 3.93 24.02
N LEU A 518 -15.13 4.34 22.80
CA LEU A 518 -14.39 3.58 21.80
C LEU A 518 -12.94 4.08 21.79
N ASP A 519 -12.02 3.32 22.38
CA ASP A 519 -10.60 3.68 22.37
C ASP A 519 -9.91 3.05 21.15
N LEU A 520 -9.47 3.93 20.24
CA LEU A 520 -8.82 3.63 18.97
C LEU A 520 -7.28 3.72 19.02
N HIS A 521 -6.72 4.20 20.15
CA HIS A 521 -5.32 4.62 20.24
C HIS A 521 -4.45 3.70 21.08
N THR A 522 -5.05 2.93 21.99
CA THR A 522 -4.26 2.07 22.90
C THR A 522 -3.61 0.89 22.19
N TYR A 523 -4.24 0.29 21.17
CA TYR A 523 -3.66 -0.80 20.38
C TYR A 523 -3.92 -0.58 18.87
N PRO A 524 -2.89 -0.70 18.01
CA PRO A 524 -3.04 -0.54 16.57
C PRO A 524 -3.94 -1.65 16.00
N GLY A 525 -4.91 -1.28 15.15
CA GLY A 525 -5.81 -2.21 14.47
C GLY A 525 -6.95 -2.81 15.30
N THR A 526 -7.10 -2.43 16.57
CA THR A 526 -8.24 -2.86 17.41
C THR A 526 -9.03 -1.67 17.95
N ILE A 527 -10.32 -1.92 18.21
CA ILE A 527 -11.21 -1.00 18.93
C ILE A 527 -11.40 -1.57 20.32
N ILE A 528 -10.97 -0.86 21.37
CA ILE A 528 -11.25 -1.27 22.74
C ILE A 528 -12.57 -0.61 23.16
N ASN A 529 -13.58 -1.43 23.44
CA ASN A 529 -14.83 -0.95 24.02
C ASN A 529 -14.64 -0.88 25.54
N GLN A 530 -14.64 0.32 26.11
CA GLN A 530 -14.56 0.55 27.55
C GLN A 530 -15.68 1.46 28.02
N CYS A 531 -15.96 1.45 29.33
CA CYS A 531 -16.88 2.44 29.91
C CYS A 531 -16.05 3.58 30.46
N ASN A 532 -16.31 4.79 29.98
CA ASN A 532 -15.79 6.00 30.59
C ASN A 532 -16.68 6.39 31.77
N GLU A 533 -16.08 6.72 32.91
CA GLU A 533 -16.80 7.14 34.11
C GLU A 533 -17.53 8.48 33.96
N GLY A 534 -17.25 9.25 32.90
CA GLY A 534 -17.83 10.54 32.57
C GLY A 534 -17.33 11.68 33.46
N SER A 535 -17.29 11.46 34.78
CA SER A 535 -16.71 12.38 35.75
C SER A 535 -15.84 11.66 36.76
N ALA A 536 -14.55 11.99 36.74
CA ALA A 536 -13.59 11.52 37.75
C ALA A 536 -14.02 11.96 39.15
N ILE A 537 -14.56 13.17 39.30
CA ILE A 537 -15.04 13.69 40.61
C ILE A 537 -16.18 12.81 41.13
N GLY A 538 -17.14 12.46 40.26
CA GLY A 538 -18.26 11.59 40.61
C GLY A 538 -17.78 10.20 41.04
N PHE A 539 -16.92 9.57 40.24
CA PHE A 539 -16.36 8.26 40.55
C PHE A 539 -15.58 8.24 41.87
N TYR A 540 -14.65 9.18 42.06
CA TYR A 540 -13.87 9.27 43.30
C TYR A 540 -14.70 9.67 44.51
N SER A 541 -15.82 10.39 44.34
CA SER A 541 -16.73 10.70 45.46
C SER A 541 -17.42 9.45 46.01
N VAL A 542 -17.83 8.52 45.13
CA VAL A 542 -18.42 7.23 45.52
C VAL A 542 -17.41 6.37 46.27
N ILE A 543 -16.22 6.19 45.70
CA ILE A 543 -15.13 5.40 46.32
C ILE A 543 -14.66 6.05 47.62
N GLY A 544 -14.51 7.38 47.63
CA GLY A 544 -14.06 8.16 48.78
C GLY A 544 -15.01 8.05 49.96
N TYR A 545 -16.33 8.10 49.74
CA TYR A 545 -17.31 7.92 50.81
C TYR A 545 -17.30 6.47 51.35
N MET A 546 -17.16 5.46 50.49
CA MET A 546 -16.98 4.08 50.95
C MET A 546 -15.69 3.91 51.76
N GLY A 547 -14.60 4.54 51.34
CA GLY A 547 -13.34 4.58 52.07
C GLY A 547 -13.48 5.25 53.45
N LEU A 548 -14.22 6.36 53.53
CA LEU A 548 -14.53 7.04 54.79
C LEU A 548 -15.32 6.14 55.74
N LEU A 549 -16.38 5.49 55.25
CA LEU A 549 -17.17 4.53 56.02
C LEU A 549 -16.30 3.37 56.55
N ALA A 550 -15.43 2.84 55.69
CA ALA A 550 -14.51 1.77 56.06
C ALA A 550 -13.49 2.22 57.12
N ALA A 551 -12.91 3.42 56.97
CA ALA A 551 -11.96 3.99 57.92
C ALA A 551 -12.60 4.22 59.30
N VAL A 552 -13.78 4.84 59.35
CA VAL A 552 -14.53 5.04 60.61
C VAL A 552 -14.86 3.70 61.26
N SER A 553 -15.31 2.73 60.46
CA SER A 553 -15.61 1.39 60.98
C SER A 553 -14.36 0.66 61.47
N PHE A 554 -13.21 0.82 60.81
CA PHE A 554 -11.95 0.21 61.23
C PHE A 554 -11.48 0.80 62.56
N VAL A 555 -11.50 2.14 62.72
CA VAL A 555 -11.14 2.82 63.97
C VAL A 555 -12.02 2.34 65.13
N LEU A 556 -13.34 2.28 64.93
CA LEU A 556 -14.27 1.79 65.96
C LEU A 556 -14.06 0.30 66.26
N ALA A 557 -13.83 -0.54 65.23
CA ALA A 557 -13.54 -1.96 65.42
C ALA A 557 -12.21 -2.19 66.17
N PHE A 558 -11.21 -1.35 65.95
CA PHE A 558 -9.92 -1.42 66.62
C PHE A 558 -10.05 -1.05 68.11
N LEU A 559 -10.80 0.02 68.41
CA LEU A 559 -11.11 0.39 69.79
C LEU A 559 -11.90 -0.72 70.51
N ALA A 560 -12.90 -1.31 69.82
CA ALA A 560 -13.71 -2.39 70.35
C ALA A 560 -12.91 -3.67 70.67
N ARG A 561 -11.75 -3.90 70.02
CA ARG A 561 -10.88 -5.07 70.28
C ARG A 561 -10.42 -5.16 71.73
N THR A 562 -10.27 -4.02 72.39
CA THR A 562 -9.79 -3.93 73.78
C THR A 562 -10.88 -4.26 74.80
N LEU A 563 -12.14 -4.40 74.37
CA LEU A 563 -13.26 -4.71 75.25
C LEU A 563 -13.30 -6.22 75.57
N PRO A 564 -13.50 -6.61 76.84
CA PRO A 564 -13.66 -8.02 77.22
C PRO A 564 -14.98 -8.55 76.65
N ASP A 565 -14.91 -9.25 75.52
CA ASP A 565 -16.05 -9.85 74.85
C ASP A 565 -15.99 -11.39 74.94
N ARG A 566 -17.12 -12.03 75.26
CA ARG A 566 -17.18 -13.48 75.56
C ARG A 566 -16.96 -14.37 74.34
N PHE A 567 -16.97 -13.83 73.12
CA PHE A 567 -16.92 -14.61 71.87
C PHE A 567 -15.80 -14.23 70.89
N ASN A 568 -14.78 -13.46 71.31
CA ASN A 568 -13.75 -12.89 70.41
C ASN A 568 -14.35 -12.14 69.20
N GLU A 569 -15.61 -11.71 69.26
CA GLU A 569 -16.35 -11.21 68.12
C GLU A 569 -15.77 -9.88 67.60
N ALA A 570 -15.41 -8.98 68.52
CA ALA A 570 -14.71 -7.75 68.17
C ALA A 570 -13.44 -8.01 67.34
N LYS A 571 -12.65 -9.05 67.65
CA LYS A 571 -11.42 -9.39 66.92
C LYS A 571 -11.69 -9.79 65.47
N TYR A 572 -12.73 -10.60 65.24
CA TYR A 572 -13.12 -11.02 63.88
C TYR A 572 -13.59 -9.83 63.05
N ILE A 573 -14.32 -8.88 63.66
CA ILE A 573 -14.75 -7.64 63.01
C ILE A 573 -13.55 -6.73 62.68
N THR A 574 -12.57 -6.59 63.59
CA THR A 574 -11.37 -5.81 63.30
C THR A 574 -10.57 -6.43 62.16
N PHE A 575 -10.39 -7.76 62.16
CA PHE A 575 -9.66 -8.46 61.10
C PHE A 575 -10.36 -8.33 59.75
N SER A 576 -11.68 -8.46 59.71
CA SER A 576 -12.45 -8.28 58.47
C SER A 576 -12.34 -6.86 57.92
N MET A 577 -12.40 -5.84 58.79
CA MET A 577 -12.25 -4.44 58.37
C MET A 577 -10.83 -4.10 57.92
N LEU A 578 -9.80 -4.68 58.56
CA LEU A 578 -8.41 -4.53 58.14
C LEU A 578 -8.18 -5.11 56.73
N LEU A 579 -8.67 -6.33 56.49
CA LEU A 579 -8.57 -6.99 55.19
C LEU A 579 -9.31 -6.17 54.11
N PHE A 580 -10.52 -5.70 54.41
CA PHE A 580 -11.28 -4.84 53.51
C PHE A 580 -10.47 -3.58 53.13
N CYS A 581 -9.98 -2.82 54.12
CA CYS A 581 -9.20 -1.61 53.86
C CYS A 581 -7.93 -1.88 53.05
N SER A 582 -7.23 -2.99 53.34
CA SER A 582 -6.00 -3.36 52.65
C SER A 582 -6.23 -3.65 51.16
N VAL A 583 -7.32 -4.35 50.82
CA VAL A 583 -7.69 -4.64 49.42
C VAL A 583 -7.98 -3.34 48.66
N TRP A 584 -8.75 -2.42 49.25
CA TRP A 584 -9.09 -1.15 48.59
C TRP A 584 -7.90 -0.20 48.46
N ILE A 585 -6.99 -0.16 49.44
CA ILE A 585 -5.75 0.62 49.32
C ILE A 585 -4.86 0.04 48.21
N ALA A 586 -4.72 -1.28 48.13
CA ALA A 586 -3.91 -1.95 47.10
C ALA A 586 -4.51 -1.81 45.68
N MET A 587 -5.84 -1.68 45.58
CA MET A 587 -6.54 -1.50 44.31
C MET A 587 -6.17 -0.16 43.63
N ILE A 588 -6.00 0.94 44.38
CA ILE A 588 -5.73 2.27 43.81
C ILE A 588 -4.51 2.28 42.86
N PRO A 589 -3.29 1.86 43.28
CA PRO A 589 -2.14 1.84 42.39
C PRO A 589 -2.28 0.81 41.26
N ALA A 590 -2.95 -0.32 41.49
CA ALA A 590 -3.19 -1.34 40.46
C ALA A 590 -4.13 -0.82 39.35
N TYR A 591 -5.17 -0.09 39.73
CA TYR A 591 -6.11 0.54 38.80
C TYR A 591 -5.42 1.60 37.94
N LEU A 592 -4.60 2.48 38.56
CA LEU A 592 -3.88 3.54 37.84
C LEU A 592 -2.76 3.01 36.93
N SER A 593 -2.21 1.83 37.21
CA SER A 593 -1.10 1.24 36.44
C SER A 593 -1.59 0.37 35.27
N THR A 594 -2.86 -0.05 35.27
CA THR A 594 -3.43 -0.92 34.24
C THR A 594 -4.21 -0.09 33.22
N LYS A 595 -4.29 -0.55 31.97
CA LYS A 595 -5.00 0.11 30.87
C LYS A 595 -5.91 -0.85 30.12
N GLY A 596 -6.92 -0.29 29.45
CA GLY A 596 -7.88 -1.04 28.63
C GLY A 596 -8.65 -2.08 29.45
N LYS A 597 -8.88 -3.26 28.87
CA LYS A 597 -9.70 -4.32 29.49
C LYS A 597 -9.20 -4.83 30.86
N ASN A 598 -7.92 -4.64 31.18
CA ASN A 598 -7.34 -5.13 32.43
C ASN A 598 -7.71 -4.30 33.66
N THR A 599 -8.16 -3.05 33.52
CA THR A 599 -8.61 -2.22 34.65
C THR A 599 -9.84 -2.81 35.33
N VAL A 600 -10.79 -3.31 34.52
CA VAL A 600 -12.01 -3.99 34.97
C VAL A 600 -11.68 -5.26 35.76
N CYS A 601 -10.63 -5.99 35.39
CA CYS A 601 -10.16 -7.17 36.12
C CYS A 601 -9.72 -6.82 37.55
N VAL A 602 -9.05 -5.67 37.74
CA VAL A 602 -8.61 -5.19 39.06
C VAL A 602 -9.82 -4.87 39.94
N GLU A 603 -10.85 -4.24 39.40
CA GLU A 603 -12.10 -3.94 40.11
C GLU A 603 -12.82 -5.22 40.56
N ILE A 604 -13.01 -6.18 39.65
CA ILE A 604 -13.65 -7.47 39.97
C ILE A 604 -12.88 -8.21 41.07
N PHE A 605 -11.54 -8.24 40.97
CA PHE A 605 -10.70 -8.88 41.97
C PHE A 605 -10.86 -8.24 43.36
N ALA A 606 -10.92 -6.90 43.43
CA ALA A 606 -11.14 -6.19 44.68
C ALA A 606 -12.53 -6.48 45.27
N ILE A 607 -13.57 -6.50 44.44
CA ILE A 607 -14.95 -6.83 44.83
C ILE A 607 -15.05 -8.24 45.43
N LEU A 608 -14.50 -9.23 44.74
CA LEU A 608 -14.55 -10.63 45.18
C LEU A 608 -13.77 -10.83 46.49
N THR A 609 -12.54 -10.32 46.57
CA THR A 609 -11.65 -10.54 47.71
C THR A 609 -12.17 -9.87 48.98
N SER A 610 -12.64 -8.62 48.87
CA SER A 610 -13.20 -7.88 50.00
C SER A 610 -14.51 -8.51 50.52
N SER A 611 -15.41 -8.91 49.63
CA SER A 611 -16.66 -9.60 49.99
C SER A 611 -16.41 -10.97 50.62
N ALA A 612 -15.48 -11.75 50.05
CA ALA A 612 -15.09 -13.05 50.59
C ALA A 612 -14.46 -12.90 51.98
N GLY A 613 -13.62 -11.89 52.17
CA GLY A 613 -13.05 -11.56 53.47
C GLY A 613 -14.11 -11.27 54.54
N LEU A 614 -15.14 -10.47 54.21
CA LEU A 614 -16.27 -10.21 55.12
C LEU A 614 -17.04 -11.49 55.44
N LEU A 615 -17.32 -12.33 54.44
CA LEU A 615 -18.04 -13.60 54.62
C LEU A 615 -17.27 -14.55 55.56
N VAL A 616 -16.00 -14.81 55.23
CA VAL A 616 -15.14 -15.75 55.96
C VAL A 616 -14.88 -15.28 57.38
N CYS A 617 -14.50 -14.02 57.58
CA CYS A 617 -14.10 -13.54 58.90
C CYS A 617 -15.29 -13.43 59.87
N ILE A 618 -16.47 -13.02 59.39
CA ILE A 618 -17.61 -12.71 60.26
C ILE A 618 -18.53 -13.91 60.46
N PHE A 619 -18.79 -14.68 59.41
CA PHE A 619 -19.82 -15.73 59.43
C PHE A 619 -19.25 -17.13 59.59
N LEU A 620 -18.06 -17.43 59.08
CA LEU A 620 -17.48 -18.77 59.19
C LEU A 620 -17.32 -19.24 60.66
N PRO A 621 -16.77 -18.44 61.60
CA PRO A 621 -16.67 -18.85 63.00
C PRO A 621 -18.04 -19.12 63.65
N LYS A 622 -19.07 -18.39 63.19
CA LYS A 622 -20.44 -18.50 63.72
C LYS A 622 -21.16 -19.72 63.17
N CYS A 623 -21.03 -19.98 61.87
CA CYS A 623 -21.52 -21.22 61.26
C CYS A 623 -20.85 -22.44 61.88
N TYR A 624 -19.53 -22.39 62.11
CA TYR A 624 -18.81 -23.47 62.79
C TYR A 624 -19.37 -23.74 64.19
N THR A 625 -19.59 -22.69 64.99
CA THR A 625 -20.16 -22.84 66.34
C THR A 625 -21.61 -23.35 66.30
N ILE A 626 -22.44 -22.86 65.39
CA ILE A 626 -23.85 -23.27 65.26
C ILE A 626 -23.97 -24.75 64.86
N LEU A 627 -23.14 -25.23 63.93
CA LEU A 627 -23.23 -26.58 63.36
C LEU A 627 -22.45 -27.64 64.16
N PHE A 628 -21.23 -27.32 64.63
CA PHE A 628 -20.31 -28.30 65.21
C PHE A 628 -20.18 -28.21 66.73
N ARG A 629 -20.72 -27.17 67.39
CA ARG A 629 -20.74 -27.03 68.85
C ARG A 629 -22.14 -26.72 69.39
N PRO A 630 -23.11 -27.63 69.26
CA PRO A 630 -24.49 -27.40 69.69
C PRO A 630 -24.61 -27.13 71.20
N GLU A 631 -23.70 -27.61 72.03
CA GLU A 631 -23.66 -27.29 73.48
C GLU A 631 -23.51 -25.80 73.80
N MET A 632 -22.95 -24.99 72.89
CA MET A 632 -22.82 -23.54 73.05
C MET A 632 -24.10 -22.78 72.64
N ASN A 633 -25.10 -23.47 72.08
CA ASN A 633 -26.39 -22.91 71.66
C ASN A 633 -27.46 -22.89 72.77
N MET A 634 -27.20 -23.42 73.97
CA MET A 634 -28.15 -23.41 75.10
C MET A 634 -28.02 -22.14 75.97
N LYS A 635 -29.16 -21.58 76.39
CA LYS A 635 -29.24 -20.36 77.25
C LYS A 635 -28.45 -20.46 78.55
N THR A 636 -28.28 -21.66 79.11
CA THR A 636 -27.61 -21.94 80.38
C THR A 636 -26.10 -21.63 80.34
N ASN A 637 -25.43 -21.85 79.20
CA ASN A 637 -24.00 -21.55 79.04
C ASN A 637 -23.72 -20.06 78.72
N LEU A 638 -24.73 -19.28 78.34
CA LEU A 638 -24.61 -17.83 78.11
C LEU A 638 -24.70 -16.99 79.39
N LEU A 639 -25.22 -17.55 80.49
CA LEU A 639 -25.44 -16.85 81.76
C LEU A 639 -24.58 -17.35 82.95
N GLY A 640 -23.77 -18.41 82.79
CA GLY A 640 -23.08 -19.06 83.90
C GLY A 640 -21.67 -18.55 84.22
N ASN A 641 -21.56 -17.63 85.18
CA ASN A 641 -20.72 -17.76 86.40
C ASN A 641 -20.86 -16.50 87.28
N LYS A 642 -22.02 -16.38 87.92
CA LYS A 642 -22.15 -15.74 89.23
C LYS A 642 -22.61 -16.85 90.18
N TYR A 643 -21.65 -17.56 90.77
CA TYR A 643 -21.68 -18.32 92.03
C TYR A 643 -20.46 -19.24 92.04
N LYS A 644 -19.30 -18.64 92.25
CA LYS A 644 -18.25 -19.14 93.13
C LYS A 644 -17.43 -17.95 93.61
#